data_AF-A0A318APR3-F1
#
_entry.id   AF-A0A318APR3-F1
#
_cell.length_a   1.000
_cell.length_b   1.000
_cell.length_c   1.000
_cell.angle_alpha   90.00
_cell.angle_beta   90.00
_cell.angle_gamma   90.00
#
_symmetry.space_group_name_H-M   'P 1'
#
loop_
_entity.id
_entity.type
_entity.pdbx_description
1 polymer ?
#
loop_
_entity_poly.entity_id
_entity_poly.type
_entity_poly.pdbx_seq_one_letter_code
_entity_poly.pdbx_strand_id
1 'polypeptide(L)'
;MALLGLLGCITPSMLYAQEAAKPAQTRQVAQETEDVEVEGIVVTGQRQYGAVLGDIQPEETFTAADVRSLGVSSVTELLSELSAQTTSASGGSPVVLLNGRRISGMGEIRDIPTEAIQRVEILPEEVALKYGYSADQKVVNVVLRQRFRARTGEVSLAGPTDGGQTTEQFDSSTLRLNRQGRLNSAFKYSHSDKLLESDRDLEPTETDQRYDGDVSPYRTLKPRTDSLSYNTVYNRVLDNGVSATVNGSLSYDQSQSLQGLSKARLNIPTTSPFYAGDTTLYRYVADLGAMEQWNRSWNAHGGFTLDGAMKSWRWNLTGNYDHDESRTSSDRDASVVDLNQRLAALDPTFDPYADLPTGSFQRNTAHSINDTVNTQLVMNGALYRLPGGDISSTVKLGAEGAWVDSWSRRLGVESEADLSRGTANAQVSFDVPITSRKNNFMAKVGDLSANLNLAVNQLSDFGTLSTIGGGLNWSPIKPVSFIVSGTRQENAPSMSQLGGAQVTTSGVQVFDYVNGESVEITRVSGGNPDLKSEERNVLKFGVTVKPPVIDGLSINANYTRTRIDNPISSFPSATAATEAAFPDRFFRDGDGTLIRIDARPVNYAKRESEQIRWGFNYSHQIGKTPPRPTPTPEEMQRWRERQGQDGQGRQGQGQGQGQAQAAQGQQGQTQTADGSTQPPGMDLLQGLQRQGGEQRSGGDNANAQPSSDQTRTAGDQASSGGDRGPGGGDRGPGG
;
A
#
# COMPACT_ATOMS: atom_id res chain seq x y z
N MET A 1 13.69 -17.41 -22.92
CA MET A 1 14.64 -16.69 -23.81
C MET A 1 13.92 -16.18 -25.07
N ALA A 2 12.86 -15.38 -24.90
CA ALA A 2 12.02 -14.89 -26.00
C ALA A 2 11.31 -13.57 -25.63
N LEU A 3 12.04 -12.65 -24.99
CA LEU A 3 11.56 -11.28 -24.71
C LEU A 3 12.71 -10.25 -24.73
N LEU A 4 13.77 -10.58 -25.47
CA LEU A 4 14.95 -9.72 -25.72
C LEU A 4 14.86 -8.97 -27.06
N GLY A 5 13.75 -9.13 -27.79
CA GLY A 5 13.56 -8.61 -29.16
C GLY A 5 12.78 -7.30 -29.28
N LEU A 6 12.38 -6.67 -28.17
CA LEU A 6 11.53 -5.45 -28.15
C LEU A 6 12.25 -4.21 -27.60
N LEU A 7 13.55 -4.32 -27.31
CA LEU A 7 14.41 -3.26 -26.75
C LEU A 7 15.45 -2.73 -27.75
N GLY A 8 15.33 -3.08 -29.04
CA GLY A 8 16.18 -2.58 -30.12
C GLY A 8 15.41 -1.67 -31.08
N CYS A 9 16.03 -0.55 -31.45
CA CYS A 9 15.57 0.46 -32.44
C CYS A 9 14.70 1.63 -31.94
N ILE A 10 15.26 2.45 -31.05
CA ILE A 10 15.05 3.91 -31.12
C ILE A 10 16.43 4.58 -31.26
N THR A 11 16.91 4.72 -32.48
CA THR A 11 18.07 5.59 -32.79
C THR A 11 17.56 7.00 -33.13
N PRO A 12 18.17 8.07 -32.60
CA PRO A 12 17.76 9.44 -32.88
C PRO A 12 18.19 9.87 -34.28
N SER A 13 17.39 9.53 -35.29
CA SER A 13 17.55 10.04 -36.65
C SER A 13 17.05 11.49 -36.72
N MET A 14 17.92 12.46 -36.41
CA MET A 14 17.65 13.88 -36.67
C MET A 14 17.59 14.13 -38.18
N LEU A 15 16.39 14.02 -38.77
CA LEU A 15 16.16 14.45 -40.14
C LEU A 15 15.86 15.95 -40.18
N TYR A 16 16.84 16.75 -40.59
CA TYR A 16 16.62 18.14 -40.99
C TYR A 16 15.80 18.18 -42.29
N ALA A 17 14.47 18.17 -42.18
CA ALA A 17 13.57 18.45 -43.29
C ALA A 17 13.42 19.97 -43.45
N GLN A 18 14.21 20.55 -44.35
CA GLN A 18 14.15 21.98 -44.68
C GLN A 18 12.95 22.25 -45.61
N GLU A 19 11.75 22.41 -45.04
CA GLU A 19 10.55 22.68 -45.84
C GLU A 19 10.52 24.12 -46.37
N ALA A 20 10.31 24.25 -47.68
CA ALA A 20 10.31 25.53 -48.37
C ALA A 20 9.10 26.40 -47.97
N ALA A 21 9.37 27.65 -47.59
CA ALA A 21 8.35 28.59 -47.14
C ALA A 21 7.31 28.89 -48.23
N LYS A 22 6.05 28.50 -47.99
CA LYS A 22 4.88 29.07 -48.68
C LYS A 22 4.59 30.47 -48.12
N PRO A 23 4.19 31.44 -48.95
CA PRO A 23 3.91 32.79 -48.50
C PRO A 23 2.73 32.82 -47.51
N ALA A 24 2.89 33.58 -46.44
CA ALA A 24 1.91 33.67 -45.37
C ALA A 24 0.60 34.31 -45.87
N GLN A 25 -0.51 33.56 -45.75
CA GLN A 25 -1.83 34.18 -45.71
C GLN A 25 -2.02 34.78 -44.31
N THR A 26 -2.39 36.06 -44.26
CA THR A 26 -2.69 36.78 -43.00
C THR A 26 -3.87 36.14 -42.31
N ARG A 27 -3.60 35.18 -41.41
CA ARG A 27 -4.60 34.63 -40.50
C ARG A 27 -4.93 35.74 -39.51
N GLN A 28 -6.15 36.28 -39.62
CA GLN A 28 -6.67 37.22 -38.63
C GLN A 28 -6.53 36.59 -37.25
N VAL A 29 -5.99 37.34 -36.29
CA VAL A 29 -5.95 36.93 -34.89
C VAL A 29 -7.39 36.96 -34.39
N ALA A 30 -8.07 35.83 -34.51
CA ALA A 30 -9.24 35.55 -33.70
C ALA A 30 -8.75 35.57 -32.25
N GLN A 31 -9.27 36.50 -31.46
CA GLN A 31 -9.00 36.51 -30.03
C GLN A 31 -9.41 35.16 -29.46
N GLU A 32 -8.47 34.46 -28.83
CA GLU A 32 -8.79 33.26 -28.05
C GLU A 32 -9.67 33.71 -26.89
N THR A 33 -10.98 33.51 -27.03
CA THR A 33 -11.89 33.55 -25.90
C THR A 33 -11.54 32.39 -25.00
N GLU A 34 -10.86 32.66 -23.88
CA GLU A 34 -10.82 31.73 -22.75
C GLU A 34 -12.27 31.37 -22.40
N ASP A 35 -12.64 30.11 -22.57
CA ASP A 35 -13.92 29.57 -22.07
C ASP A 35 -13.85 29.48 -20.53
N VAL A 36 -13.94 30.63 -19.87
CA VAL A 36 -14.10 30.74 -18.41
C VAL A 36 -15.52 30.29 -18.06
N GLU A 37 -15.70 28.98 -17.95
CA GLU A 37 -17.01 28.39 -17.64
C GLU A 37 -17.44 28.76 -16.20
N VAL A 38 -18.41 29.67 -16.10
CA VAL A 38 -18.87 30.27 -14.85
C VAL A 38 -19.56 29.24 -13.94
N GLU A 39 -19.08 29.10 -12.70
CA GLU A 39 -19.74 28.32 -11.63
C GLU A 39 -21.00 29.03 -11.12
N GLY A 40 -22.08 28.96 -11.91
CA GLY A 40 -23.42 29.35 -11.48
C GLY A 40 -24.02 28.34 -10.51
N ILE A 41 -24.23 28.73 -9.25
CA ILE A 41 -25.06 27.95 -8.32
C ILE A 41 -26.51 28.00 -8.81
N VAL A 42 -26.96 26.92 -9.44
CA VAL A 42 -28.39 26.68 -9.67
C VAL A 42 -28.95 25.92 -8.48
N VAL A 43 -29.87 26.55 -7.74
CA VAL A 43 -30.69 25.87 -6.75
C VAL A 43 -31.76 25.06 -7.50
N THR A 44 -31.39 23.87 -7.99
CA THR A 44 -32.34 22.94 -8.61
C THR A 44 -33.02 22.07 -7.56
N GLY A 45 -34.30 21.76 -7.76
CA GLY A 45 -35.04 20.75 -6.98
C GLY A 45 -34.67 19.32 -7.33
N GLN A 46 -33.37 19.04 -7.50
CA GLN A 46 -32.80 17.79 -8.02
C GLN A 46 -31.43 17.52 -7.35
N ARG A 47 -30.88 16.32 -7.55
CA ARG A 47 -29.51 16.02 -7.09
C ARG A 47 -28.48 16.61 -8.06
N GLN A 48 -27.46 17.26 -7.52
CA GLN A 48 -26.32 17.72 -8.31
C GLN A 48 -25.55 16.54 -8.93
N TYR A 49 -24.86 16.78 -10.04
CA TYR A 49 -23.99 15.77 -10.65
C TYR A 49 -22.92 15.32 -9.66
N GLY A 50 -22.71 14.01 -9.57
CA GLY A 50 -21.75 13.38 -8.65
C GLY A 50 -22.15 13.37 -7.17
N ALA A 51 -23.34 13.81 -6.78
CA ALA A 51 -23.74 13.88 -5.37
C ALA A 51 -23.89 12.49 -4.72
N VAL A 52 -23.43 12.40 -3.47
CA VAL A 52 -23.38 11.16 -2.65
C VAL A 52 -24.77 10.70 -2.20
N LEU A 53 -24.90 9.44 -1.78
CA LEU A 53 -26.18 8.83 -1.47
C LEU A 53 -26.86 9.36 -0.18
N GLY A 54 -27.83 10.24 -0.38
CA GLY A 54 -28.81 10.64 0.64
C GLY A 54 -28.91 12.16 0.73
N ASP A 55 -29.36 12.64 1.89
CA ASP A 55 -29.46 14.07 2.20
C ASP A 55 -28.34 14.52 3.16
N ILE A 56 -27.30 13.71 3.32
CA ILE A 56 -26.14 14.00 4.17
C ILE A 56 -25.32 15.09 3.46
N GLN A 57 -25.16 16.24 4.13
CA GLN A 57 -24.32 17.32 3.62
C GLN A 57 -22.84 16.95 3.81
N PRO A 58 -21.95 17.32 2.88
CA PRO A 58 -20.52 17.33 3.13
C PRO A 58 -20.18 18.17 4.37
N GLU A 59 -19.16 17.76 5.13
CA GLU A 59 -18.58 18.58 6.19
C GLU A 59 -17.77 19.73 5.60
N GLU A 60 -17.04 19.45 4.52
CA GLU A 60 -16.23 20.41 3.75
C GLU A 60 -16.44 20.20 2.25
N THR A 61 -16.27 21.25 1.44
CA THR A 61 -16.33 21.15 -0.02
C THR A 61 -15.32 22.10 -0.66
N PHE A 62 -14.36 21.52 -1.37
CA PHE A 62 -13.33 22.23 -2.12
C PHE A 62 -13.81 22.45 -3.55
N THR A 63 -13.88 23.71 -3.98
CA THR A 63 -14.18 24.08 -5.37
C THR A 63 -12.99 23.76 -6.28
N ALA A 64 -13.19 23.80 -7.59
CA ALA A 64 -12.09 23.70 -8.56
C ALA A 64 -11.02 24.80 -8.38
N ALA A 65 -11.34 25.95 -7.75
CA ALA A 65 -10.36 26.99 -7.44
C ALA A 65 -9.52 26.63 -6.21
N ASP A 66 -10.16 26.12 -5.15
CA ASP A 66 -9.48 25.72 -3.91
C ASP A 66 -8.50 24.56 -4.18
N VAL A 67 -8.92 23.55 -4.97
CA VAL A 67 -8.06 22.42 -5.38
C VAL A 67 -6.81 22.91 -6.14
N ARG A 68 -6.95 23.88 -7.05
CA ARG A 68 -5.80 24.47 -7.77
C ARG A 68 -4.89 25.30 -6.86
N SER A 69 -5.42 25.90 -5.79
CA SER A 69 -4.62 26.69 -4.85
C SER A 69 -3.64 25.85 -4.02
N LEU A 70 -3.90 24.54 -3.91
CA LEU A 70 -3.01 23.59 -3.24
C LEU A 70 -1.77 23.21 -4.08
N GLY A 71 -1.71 23.59 -5.37
CA GLY A 71 -0.55 23.33 -6.23
C GLY A 71 -0.35 21.87 -6.65
N VAL A 72 -1.30 20.99 -6.33
CA VAL A 72 -1.22 19.54 -6.54
C VAL A 72 -1.57 19.13 -7.98
N SER A 73 -0.84 18.14 -8.51
CA SER A 73 -0.91 17.65 -9.90
C SER A 73 -1.91 16.50 -10.10
N SER A 74 -2.17 15.70 -9.05
CA SER A 74 -2.95 14.46 -9.12
C SER A 74 -3.92 14.30 -7.96
N VAL A 75 -4.94 13.43 -8.12
CA VAL A 75 -5.86 13.08 -7.02
C VAL A 75 -5.13 12.44 -5.83
N THR A 76 -4.08 11.65 -6.06
CA THR A 76 -3.30 11.04 -4.96
C THR A 76 -2.56 12.09 -4.13
N GLU A 77 -1.95 13.07 -4.79
CA GLU A 77 -1.28 14.19 -4.13
C GLU A 77 -2.28 15.09 -3.37
N LEU A 78 -3.45 15.37 -3.99
CA LEU A 78 -4.56 16.07 -3.35
C LEU A 78 -5.06 15.38 -2.08
N LEU A 79 -5.19 14.05 -2.09
CA LEU A 79 -5.59 13.27 -0.91
C LEU A 79 -4.51 13.28 0.19
N SER A 80 -3.23 13.36 -0.19
CA SER A 80 -2.12 13.53 0.76
C SER A 80 -2.18 14.89 1.45
N GLU A 81 -2.41 15.96 0.69
CA GLU A 81 -2.51 17.33 1.23
C GLU A 81 -3.75 17.49 2.12
N LEU A 82 -4.88 16.90 1.72
CA LEU A 82 -6.11 16.88 2.52
C LEU A 82 -6.11 15.81 3.65
N SER A 83 -4.98 15.15 3.92
CA SER A 83 -4.89 14.06 4.91
C SER A 83 -5.41 14.47 6.29
N ALA A 84 -5.00 15.63 6.82
CA ALA A 84 -5.44 16.12 8.14
C ALA A 84 -6.97 16.28 8.29
N GLN A 85 -7.69 16.46 7.19
CA GLN A 85 -9.15 16.66 7.15
C GLN A 85 -9.90 15.39 6.77
N THR A 86 -9.24 14.47 6.07
CA THR A 86 -9.81 13.22 5.53
C THR A 86 -9.47 12.00 6.39
N THR A 87 -8.42 12.04 7.21
CA THR A 87 -8.13 11.02 8.22
C THR A 87 -9.26 10.99 9.25
N SER A 88 -9.83 9.81 9.46
CA SER A 88 -10.84 9.61 10.50
C SER A 88 -10.25 9.71 11.89
N ALA A 89 -11.09 9.98 12.89
CA ALA A 89 -10.61 10.13 14.27
C ALA A 89 -10.15 8.78 14.90
N SER A 90 -10.36 7.67 14.19
CA SER A 90 -9.76 6.34 14.39
C SER A 90 -8.31 6.21 13.89
N GLY A 91 -7.85 7.11 13.00
CA GLY A 91 -6.57 7.03 12.29
C GLY A 91 -6.62 6.28 10.94
N GLY A 92 -7.80 5.88 10.47
CA GLY A 92 -7.95 5.20 9.18
C GLY A 92 -7.92 6.15 7.97
N SER A 93 -7.38 5.66 6.85
CA SER A 93 -7.45 6.31 5.54
C SER A 93 -8.91 6.50 5.08
N PRO A 94 -9.22 7.58 4.33
CA PRO A 94 -10.57 7.83 3.84
C PRO A 94 -11.00 6.80 2.78
N VAL A 95 -12.31 6.53 2.73
CA VAL A 95 -12.95 5.86 1.60
C VAL A 95 -13.09 6.86 0.46
N VAL A 96 -12.54 6.57 -0.72
CA VAL A 96 -12.68 7.45 -1.89
C VAL A 96 -13.79 7.00 -2.82
N LEU A 97 -14.66 7.93 -3.19
CA LEU A 97 -15.70 7.79 -4.21
C LEU A 97 -15.37 8.66 -5.42
N LEU A 98 -15.82 8.23 -6.60
CA LEU A 98 -15.72 9.00 -7.83
C LEU A 98 -17.12 9.28 -8.38
N ASN A 99 -17.48 10.55 -8.52
CA ASN A 99 -18.82 10.99 -8.95
C ASN A 99 -19.96 10.32 -8.15
N GLY A 100 -19.77 10.14 -6.84
CA GLY A 100 -20.73 9.53 -5.91
C GLY A 100 -20.82 8.00 -5.97
N ARG A 101 -19.93 7.32 -6.71
CA ARG A 101 -19.89 5.86 -6.89
C ARG A 101 -18.63 5.25 -6.28
N ARG A 102 -18.68 3.97 -5.92
CA ARG A 102 -17.49 3.20 -5.47
C ARG A 102 -16.55 2.98 -6.65
N ILE A 103 -15.25 2.97 -6.36
CA ILE A 103 -14.18 2.62 -7.30
C ILE A 103 -13.72 1.18 -7.06
N SER A 104 -13.18 0.52 -8.08
CA SER A 104 -12.57 -0.83 -7.92
C SER A 104 -11.26 -0.79 -7.13
N GLY A 105 -10.51 0.31 -7.25
CA GLY A 105 -9.27 0.56 -6.51
C GLY A 105 -8.66 1.91 -6.86
N MET A 106 -7.56 2.28 -6.20
CA MET A 106 -6.91 3.60 -6.37
C MET A 106 -6.41 3.85 -7.80
N GLY A 107 -6.12 2.81 -8.59
CA GLY A 107 -5.78 2.94 -10.02
C GLY A 107 -6.87 3.62 -10.86
N GLU A 108 -8.13 3.62 -10.41
CA GLU A 108 -9.22 4.32 -11.08
C GLU A 108 -9.06 5.85 -11.03
N ILE A 109 -8.35 6.39 -10.03
CA ILE A 109 -8.26 7.84 -9.76
C ILE A 109 -6.83 8.40 -9.72
N ARG A 110 -5.81 7.56 -9.50
CA ARG A 110 -4.40 7.96 -9.32
C ARG A 110 -3.90 8.94 -10.38
N ASP A 111 -4.15 8.61 -11.65
CA ASP A 111 -3.67 9.39 -12.81
C ASP A 111 -4.74 10.34 -13.36
N ILE A 112 -5.65 10.84 -12.52
CA ILE A 112 -6.56 11.93 -12.87
C ILE A 112 -5.87 13.26 -12.54
N PRO A 113 -5.63 14.14 -13.53
CA PRO A 113 -5.10 15.49 -13.31
C PRO A 113 -6.13 16.37 -12.60
N THR A 114 -5.68 17.26 -11.73
CA THR A 114 -6.54 18.02 -10.81
C THR A 114 -7.42 19.05 -11.53
N GLU A 115 -7.05 19.49 -12.74
CA GLU A 115 -7.89 20.33 -13.60
C GLU A 115 -9.17 19.62 -14.07
N ALA A 116 -9.17 18.29 -14.11
CA ALA A 116 -10.35 17.48 -14.45
C ALA A 116 -11.39 17.42 -13.32
N ILE A 117 -11.02 17.84 -12.11
CA ILE A 117 -11.88 17.89 -10.93
C ILE A 117 -12.76 19.14 -11.02
N GLN A 118 -14.05 18.97 -10.74
CA GLN A 118 -15.01 20.07 -10.56
C GLN A 118 -15.09 20.47 -9.07
N ARG A 119 -15.15 19.49 -8.17
CA ARG A 119 -15.09 19.71 -6.71
C ARG A 119 -14.70 18.44 -5.96
N VAL A 120 -14.25 18.59 -4.73
CA VAL A 120 -14.07 17.48 -3.78
C VAL A 120 -14.94 17.73 -2.55
N GLU A 121 -15.71 16.72 -2.15
CA GLU A 121 -16.58 16.76 -0.97
C GLU A 121 -15.99 15.84 0.12
N ILE A 122 -15.79 16.33 1.34
CA ILE A 122 -15.45 15.49 2.49
C ILE A 122 -16.74 15.24 3.29
N LEU A 123 -17.07 13.98 3.54
CA LEU A 123 -18.32 13.55 4.17
C LEU A 123 -18.07 12.79 5.49
N PRO A 124 -19.04 12.82 6.42
CA PRO A 124 -18.89 12.18 7.73
C PRO A 124 -18.86 10.64 7.65
N GLU A 125 -18.34 10.01 8.72
CA GLU A 125 -18.12 8.54 8.80
C GLU A 125 -19.42 7.72 8.60
N GLU A 126 -20.58 8.30 8.91
CA GLU A 126 -21.93 7.73 8.68
C GLU A 126 -22.21 7.36 7.22
N VAL A 127 -21.53 8.01 6.26
CA VAL A 127 -21.72 7.75 4.83
C VAL A 127 -21.09 6.42 4.41
N ALA A 128 -20.01 5.99 5.06
CA ALA A 128 -19.23 4.81 4.69
C ALA A 128 -20.09 3.52 4.70
N LEU A 129 -20.96 3.37 5.72
CA LEU A 129 -21.92 2.26 5.83
C LEU A 129 -22.85 2.11 4.61
N LYS A 130 -23.25 3.23 3.99
CA LYS A 130 -24.15 3.22 2.83
C LYS A 130 -23.50 2.68 1.57
N TYR A 131 -22.18 2.62 1.55
CA TYR A 131 -21.35 2.07 0.49
C TYR A 131 -20.68 0.74 0.90
N GLY A 132 -21.09 0.14 2.01
CA GLY A 132 -20.58 -1.16 2.48
C GLY A 132 -19.19 -1.12 3.13
N TYR A 133 -18.72 0.06 3.52
CA TYR A 133 -17.50 0.24 4.33
C TYR A 133 -17.86 0.38 5.82
N SER A 134 -16.86 0.36 6.71
CA SER A 134 -17.07 0.48 8.15
C SER A 134 -17.39 1.93 8.58
N ALA A 135 -18.15 2.07 9.67
CA ALA A 135 -18.68 3.35 10.16
C ALA A 135 -17.64 4.28 10.83
N ASP A 136 -16.36 4.05 10.59
CA ASP A 136 -15.23 4.69 11.25
C ASP A 136 -14.20 5.28 10.27
N GLN A 137 -14.58 5.39 8.99
CA GLN A 137 -13.81 6.01 7.92
C GLN A 137 -14.61 7.18 7.31
N LYS A 138 -13.99 8.36 7.19
CA LYS A 138 -14.53 9.47 6.39
C LYS A 138 -14.63 9.08 4.92
N VAL A 139 -15.55 9.70 4.21
CA VAL A 139 -15.74 9.47 2.78
C VAL A 139 -15.34 10.72 2.01
N VAL A 140 -14.48 10.59 1.00
CA VAL A 140 -14.07 11.67 0.10
C VAL A 140 -14.66 11.41 -1.26
N ASN A 141 -15.51 12.31 -1.76
CA ASN A 141 -16.12 12.19 -3.08
C ASN A 141 -15.46 13.18 -4.05
N VAL A 142 -14.71 12.65 -5.01
CA VAL A 142 -14.09 13.42 -6.09
C VAL A 142 -15.09 13.51 -7.25
N VAL A 143 -15.54 14.72 -7.57
CA VAL A 143 -16.49 14.97 -8.65
C VAL A 143 -15.76 15.58 -9.83
N LEU A 144 -15.83 14.93 -11.00
CA LEU A 144 -15.16 15.35 -12.21
C LEU A 144 -16.02 16.28 -13.07
N ARG A 145 -15.38 17.05 -13.96
CA ARG A 145 -16.05 17.83 -15.00
C ARG A 145 -16.79 16.90 -15.98
N GLN A 146 -17.98 17.32 -16.45
CA GLN A 146 -18.79 16.55 -17.40
C GLN A 146 -18.14 16.37 -18.79
N ARG A 147 -17.25 17.29 -19.17
CA ARG A 147 -16.51 17.31 -20.42
C ARG A 147 -15.11 17.84 -20.14
N PHE A 148 -14.10 17.08 -20.50
CA PHE A 148 -12.69 17.47 -20.32
C PHE A 148 -11.82 16.62 -21.25
N ARG A 149 -10.71 17.16 -21.71
CA ARG A 149 -9.70 16.38 -22.42
C ARG A 149 -8.32 16.95 -22.13
N ALA A 150 -7.43 16.10 -21.63
CA ALA A 150 -6.03 16.43 -21.42
C ALA A 150 -5.15 15.37 -22.08
N ARG A 151 -3.95 15.80 -22.47
CA ARG A 151 -2.80 14.95 -22.71
C ARG A 151 -1.64 15.60 -21.98
N THR A 152 -1.04 14.89 -21.03
CA THR A 152 0.14 15.34 -20.32
C THR A 152 1.33 14.49 -20.74
N GLY A 153 2.51 15.11 -20.77
CA GLY A 153 3.78 14.45 -20.97
C GLY A 153 4.79 15.17 -20.12
N GLU A 154 5.48 14.44 -19.27
CA GLU A 154 6.48 14.96 -18.35
C GLU A 154 7.77 14.15 -18.52
N VAL A 155 8.89 14.86 -18.59
CA VAL A 155 10.23 14.28 -18.58
C VAL A 155 10.95 14.96 -17.42
N SER A 156 11.37 14.18 -16.44
CA SER A 156 12.15 14.67 -15.32
C SER A 156 13.50 13.95 -15.26
N LEU A 157 14.54 14.73 -14.97
CA LEU A 157 15.90 14.29 -14.76
C LEU A 157 16.32 14.84 -13.40
N ALA A 158 16.65 13.95 -12.46
CA ALA A 158 17.08 14.31 -11.13
C ALA A 158 18.45 13.70 -10.85
N GLY A 159 19.38 14.51 -10.35
CA GLY A 159 20.71 14.04 -9.99
C GLY A 159 21.37 15.00 -8.99
N PRO A 160 22.24 14.50 -8.09
CA PRO A 160 23.03 15.34 -7.22
C PRO A 160 24.07 16.13 -8.03
N THR A 161 24.38 17.36 -7.60
CA THR A 161 25.45 18.18 -8.20
C THR A 161 26.84 17.57 -7.99
N ASP A 162 26.97 16.68 -7.00
CA ASP A 162 28.19 16.00 -6.58
C ASP A 162 28.32 14.56 -7.14
N GLY A 163 27.56 14.26 -8.21
CA GLY A 163 27.62 12.98 -8.92
C GLY A 163 27.08 11.77 -8.15
N GLY A 164 27.10 10.60 -8.80
CA GLY A 164 26.49 9.36 -8.32
C GLY A 164 25.15 9.07 -9.00
N GLN A 165 24.16 8.59 -8.23
CA GLN A 165 22.85 8.19 -8.76
C GLN A 165 22.13 9.31 -9.51
N THR A 166 21.93 9.10 -10.81
CA THR A 166 21.00 9.87 -11.65
C THR A 166 19.68 9.10 -11.76
N THR A 167 18.56 9.82 -11.76
CA THR A 167 17.21 9.29 -11.95
C THR A 167 16.60 9.96 -13.17
N GLU A 168 16.10 9.14 -14.09
CA GLU A 168 15.36 9.57 -15.27
C GLU A 168 13.91 9.09 -15.12
N GLN A 169 12.94 9.94 -15.46
CA GLN A 169 11.53 9.55 -15.46
C GLN A 169 10.81 10.18 -16.65
N PHE A 170 9.93 9.38 -17.25
CA PHE A 170 9.04 9.78 -18.33
C PHE A 170 7.61 9.33 -18.03
N ASP A 171 6.73 10.30 -17.84
CA ASP A 171 5.31 10.10 -17.61
C ASP A 171 4.50 10.62 -18.80
N SER A 172 3.49 9.88 -19.21
CA SER A 172 2.59 10.23 -20.31
C SER A 172 1.16 9.83 -19.95
N SER A 173 0.22 10.77 -19.98
CA SER A 173 -1.18 10.47 -19.70
C SER A 173 -2.14 11.08 -20.73
N THR A 174 -3.30 10.44 -20.91
CA THR A 174 -4.38 10.91 -21.76
C THR A 174 -5.72 10.69 -21.07
N LEU A 175 -6.36 11.78 -20.66
CA LEU A 175 -7.71 11.75 -20.09
C LEU A 175 -8.73 12.32 -21.09
N ARG A 176 -9.86 11.61 -21.26
CA ARG A 176 -11.04 12.08 -21.98
C ARG A 176 -12.30 11.82 -21.17
N LEU A 177 -12.98 12.89 -20.75
CA LEU A 177 -14.29 12.87 -20.09
C LEU A 177 -15.37 13.35 -21.06
N ASN A 178 -16.44 12.57 -21.18
CA ASN A 178 -17.68 12.92 -21.87
C ASN A 178 -18.88 12.66 -20.92
N ARG A 179 -20.05 13.24 -21.22
CA ARG A 179 -21.30 13.00 -20.44
C ARG A 179 -21.72 11.53 -20.30
N GLN A 180 -21.25 10.65 -21.18
CA GLN A 180 -21.60 9.22 -21.22
C GLN A 180 -20.47 8.29 -20.78
N GLY A 181 -19.28 8.80 -20.41
CA GLY A 181 -18.15 7.95 -20.06
C GLY A 181 -16.79 8.64 -20.02
N ARG A 182 -15.79 7.89 -19.58
CA ARG A 182 -14.39 8.32 -19.40
C ARG A 182 -13.46 7.32 -20.05
N LEU A 183 -12.37 7.80 -20.64
CA LEU A 183 -11.17 7.01 -20.91
C LEU A 183 -9.98 7.73 -20.26
N ASN A 184 -9.29 7.07 -19.35
CA ASN A 184 -7.97 7.46 -18.86
C ASN A 184 -6.95 6.42 -19.30
N SER A 185 -5.76 6.84 -19.69
CA SER A 185 -4.63 5.93 -19.88
C SER A 185 -3.34 6.65 -19.51
N ALA A 186 -2.50 6.00 -18.72
CA ALA A 186 -1.23 6.53 -18.24
C ALA A 186 -0.12 5.49 -18.46
N PHE A 187 1.06 5.98 -18.81
CA PHE A 187 2.30 5.24 -18.99
C PHE A 187 3.39 5.96 -18.21
N LYS A 188 4.17 5.23 -17.42
CA LYS A 188 5.28 5.78 -16.65
C LYS A 188 6.48 4.86 -16.76
N TYR A 189 7.64 5.44 -17.03
CA TYR A 189 8.92 4.76 -17.01
C TYR A 189 9.85 5.52 -16.06
N SER A 190 10.55 4.82 -15.19
CA SER A 190 11.63 5.41 -14.40
C SER A 190 12.86 4.51 -14.41
N HIS A 191 14.00 5.15 -14.60
CA HIS A 191 15.32 4.56 -14.45
C HIS A 191 16.04 5.26 -13.30
N SER A 192 16.80 4.53 -12.51
CA SER A 192 17.78 5.12 -11.60
C SER A 192 19.05 4.29 -11.60
N ASP A 193 20.17 4.97 -11.78
CA ASP A 193 21.48 4.34 -11.72
C ASP A 193 21.81 3.83 -10.32
N LYS A 194 22.74 2.88 -10.26
CA LYS A 194 23.33 2.43 -8.98
C LYS A 194 24.19 3.54 -8.38
N LEU A 195 24.29 3.56 -7.05
CA LEU A 195 25.30 4.34 -6.32
C LEU A 195 26.29 3.36 -5.70
N LEU A 196 27.56 3.46 -6.05
CA LEU A 196 28.64 2.62 -5.52
C LEU A 196 29.18 3.17 -4.20
N GLU A 197 29.90 2.34 -3.43
CA GLU A 197 30.68 2.81 -2.27
C GLU A 197 31.83 3.73 -2.75
N SER A 198 32.43 3.42 -3.91
CA SER A 198 33.47 4.25 -4.55
C SER A 198 32.99 5.65 -4.99
N ASP A 199 31.69 5.85 -5.19
CA ASP A 199 31.13 7.14 -5.63
C ASP A 199 31.03 8.16 -4.47
N ARG A 200 31.44 7.78 -3.26
CA ARG A 200 31.23 8.55 -2.02
C ARG A 200 32.48 8.67 -1.16
N ASP A 201 33.66 8.42 -1.74
CA ASP A 201 34.96 8.39 -1.06
C ASP A 201 34.90 7.61 0.27
N LEU A 202 34.11 6.53 0.29
CA LEU A 202 34.03 5.66 1.45
C LEU A 202 35.32 4.85 1.51
N GLU A 203 36.21 5.23 2.42
CA GLU A 203 37.32 4.39 2.82
C GLU A 203 36.77 2.98 3.14
N PRO A 204 37.29 1.91 2.49
CA PRO A 204 36.87 0.56 2.79
C PRO A 204 37.03 0.30 4.27
N THR A 205 35.92 0.12 5.00
CA THR A 205 35.98 -0.13 6.44
C THR A 205 36.79 -1.41 6.67
N GLU A 206 37.98 -1.28 7.27
CA GLU A 206 38.93 -2.36 7.61
C GLU A 206 38.37 -3.35 8.68
N THR A 207 37.15 -3.84 8.47
CA THR A 207 36.39 -4.74 9.38
C THR A 207 37.02 -6.12 9.49
N ASP A 208 37.86 -6.48 8.51
CA ASP A 208 38.46 -7.79 8.31
C ASP A 208 39.76 -7.61 7.50
N GLN A 209 40.81 -7.04 8.13
CA GLN A 209 42.18 -6.76 7.60
C GLN A 209 42.92 -7.99 6.98
N ARG A 210 42.20 -9.08 6.74
CA ARG A 210 42.68 -10.36 6.23
C ARG A 210 42.67 -10.44 4.70
N TYR A 211 41.94 -9.56 4.02
CA TYR A 211 41.82 -9.52 2.56
C TYR A 211 42.41 -8.22 2.02
N ASP A 212 43.20 -8.32 0.94
CA ASP A 212 43.87 -7.19 0.29
C ASP A 212 43.13 -6.73 -0.99
N GLY A 213 43.12 -5.42 -1.26
CA GLY A 213 42.50 -4.78 -2.42
C GLY A 213 41.26 -3.93 -2.12
N ASP A 214 41.05 -2.87 -2.93
CA ASP A 214 39.86 -2.02 -2.87
C ASP A 214 38.61 -2.75 -3.40
N VAL A 215 37.58 -2.81 -2.55
CA VAL A 215 36.27 -3.43 -2.86
C VAL A 215 35.14 -2.43 -3.08
N SER A 216 35.38 -1.14 -2.86
CA SER A 216 34.37 -0.09 -2.98
C SER A 216 33.70 0.03 -4.37
N PRO A 217 34.36 -0.30 -5.52
CA PRO A 217 33.69 -0.29 -6.83
C PRO A 217 32.75 -1.47 -7.05
N TYR A 218 32.87 -2.53 -6.22
CA TYR A 218 32.13 -3.79 -6.36
C TYR A 218 30.92 -3.87 -5.42
N ARG A 219 30.57 -2.77 -4.74
CA ARG A 219 29.47 -2.68 -3.78
C ARG A 219 28.58 -1.49 -4.06
N THR A 220 27.27 -1.70 -3.94
CA THR A 220 26.27 -0.64 -4.12
C THR A 220 25.68 -0.18 -2.80
N LEU A 221 25.80 1.12 -2.51
CA LEU A 221 25.01 1.81 -1.48
C LEU A 221 23.53 1.92 -1.85
N LYS A 222 23.23 2.07 -3.15
CA LYS A 222 21.88 1.96 -3.70
C LYS A 222 21.88 1.09 -4.95
N PRO A 223 20.88 0.20 -5.11
CA PRO A 223 20.72 -0.57 -6.34
C PRO A 223 20.43 0.34 -7.54
N ARG A 224 20.77 -0.14 -8.73
CA ARG A 224 20.13 0.30 -9.97
C ARG A 224 18.67 -0.16 -9.94
N THR A 225 17.74 0.69 -10.36
CA THR A 225 16.32 0.32 -10.50
C THR A 225 15.78 0.71 -11.87
N ASP A 226 15.01 -0.18 -12.46
CA ASP A 226 14.25 0.04 -13.69
C ASP A 226 12.77 -0.28 -13.39
N SER A 227 11.87 0.69 -13.51
CA SER A 227 10.43 0.48 -13.35
C SER A 227 9.64 0.97 -14.56
N LEU A 228 8.61 0.20 -14.90
CA LEU A 228 7.69 0.45 -15.99
C LEU A 228 6.27 0.23 -15.46
N SER A 229 5.36 1.17 -15.71
CA SER A 229 3.94 0.95 -15.43
C SER A 229 3.05 1.49 -16.52
N TYR A 230 1.96 0.77 -16.77
CA TYR A 230 0.86 1.19 -17.62
C TYR A 230 -0.44 1.02 -16.84
N ASN A 231 -1.32 2.01 -16.90
CA ASN A 231 -2.63 2.01 -16.27
C ASN A 231 -3.67 2.50 -17.28
N THR A 232 -4.83 1.87 -17.36
CA THR A 232 -5.93 2.27 -18.23
C THR A 232 -7.28 2.08 -17.56
N VAL A 233 -8.19 3.01 -17.76
CA VAL A 233 -9.52 3.05 -17.13
C VAL A 233 -10.54 3.48 -18.17
N TYR A 234 -11.45 2.59 -18.51
CA TYR A 234 -12.58 2.85 -19.41
C TYR A 234 -13.89 2.78 -18.64
N ASN A 235 -14.68 3.85 -18.68
CA ASN A 235 -16.02 3.90 -18.08
C ASN A 235 -17.04 4.31 -19.14
N ARG A 236 -18.22 3.69 -19.10
CA ARG A 236 -19.38 4.02 -19.93
C ARG A 236 -20.68 3.84 -19.17
N VAL A 237 -21.58 4.81 -19.29
CA VAL A 237 -22.99 4.67 -18.89
C VAL A 237 -23.75 4.04 -20.07
N LEU A 238 -24.42 2.93 -19.79
CA LEU A 238 -25.26 2.19 -20.73
C LEU A 238 -26.67 2.81 -20.80
N ASP A 239 -27.41 2.53 -21.88
CA ASP A 239 -28.73 3.14 -22.13
C ASP A 239 -29.79 2.75 -21.09
N ASN A 240 -29.56 1.67 -20.33
CA ASN A 240 -30.39 1.22 -19.20
C ASN A 240 -30.06 1.94 -17.87
N GLY A 241 -29.13 2.89 -17.86
CA GLY A 241 -28.69 3.65 -16.68
C GLY A 241 -27.61 2.99 -15.82
N VAL A 242 -27.17 1.78 -16.17
CA VAL A 242 -26.04 1.10 -15.50
C VAL A 242 -24.73 1.74 -15.95
N SER A 243 -23.83 2.06 -15.00
CA SER A 243 -22.46 2.45 -15.30
C SER A 243 -21.56 1.23 -15.26
N ALA A 244 -20.78 1.01 -16.31
CA ALA A 244 -19.73 0.02 -16.36
C ALA A 244 -18.36 0.72 -16.39
N THR A 245 -17.50 0.44 -15.41
CA THR A 245 -16.06 0.74 -15.44
C THR A 245 -15.30 -0.55 -15.67
N VAL A 246 -14.21 -0.47 -16.43
CA VAL A 246 -13.15 -1.48 -16.53
C VAL A 246 -11.82 -0.75 -16.33
N ASN A 247 -10.96 -1.25 -15.46
CA ASN A 247 -9.60 -0.75 -15.24
C ASN A 247 -8.58 -1.87 -15.49
N GLY A 248 -7.35 -1.53 -15.82
CA GLY A 248 -6.27 -2.47 -16.07
C GLY A 248 -4.93 -1.81 -15.90
N SER A 249 -4.04 -2.43 -15.13
CA SER A 249 -2.68 -1.96 -14.94
C SER A 249 -1.67 -3.10 -14.96
N LEU A 250 -0.48 -2.79 -15.46
CA LEU A 250 0.67 -3.69 -15.51
C LEU A 250 1.88 -2.90 -15.01
N SER A 251 2.61 -3.43 -14.04
CA SER A 251 3.96 -2.94 -13.72
C SER A 251 5.01 -4.03 -13.89
N TYR A 252 6.20 -3.59 -14.24
CA TYR A 252 7.43 -4.37 -14.18
C TYR A 252 8.45 -3.56 -13.41
N ASP A 253 9.02 -4.18 -12.38
CA ASP A 253 9.99 -3.55 -11.49
C ASP A 253 11.21 -4.45 -11.38
N GLN A 254 12.40 -3.88 -11.61
CA GLN A 254 13.67 -4.58 -11.53
C GLN A 254 14.65 -3.78 -10.68
N SER A 255 15.36 -4.46 -9.78
CA SER A 255 16.50 -3.90 -9.06
C SER A 255 17.74 -4.79 -9.19
N GLN A 256 18.91 -4.17 -9.35
CA GLN A 256 20.21 -4.83 -9.38
C GLN A 256 21.14 -4.16 -8.34
N SER A 257 21.70 -4.94 -7.43
CA SER A 257 22.69 -4.49 -6.44
C SER A 257 23.97 -5.32 -6.54
N LEU A 258 25.10 -4.72 -6.19
CA LEU A 258 26.39 -5.39 -6.11
C LEU A 258 26.74 -5.63 -4.63
N GLN A 259 27.13 -6.87 -4.30
CA GLN A 259 27.32 -7.37 -2.94
C GLN A 259 28.80 -7.45 -2.52
N GLY A 260 29.71 -7.02 -3.40
CA GLY A 260 31.17 -7.13 -3.26
C GLY A 260 31.74 -8.28 -4.09
N LEU A 261 33.07 -8.39 -4.07
CA LEU A 261 33.79 -9.54 -4.64
C LEU A 261 33.55 -10.81 -3.82
N SER A 262 33.54 -11.96 -4.50
CA SER A 262 33.53 -13.27 -3.85
C SER A 262 34.79 -13.48 -3.01
N LYS A 263 34.65 -14.08 -1.84
CA LYS A 263 35.75 -14.33 -0.89
C LYS A 263 36.18 -15.80 -0.90
N ALA A 264 37.48 -16.03 -1.09
CA ALA A 264 38.11 -17.33 -0.95
C ALA A 264 38.83 -17.47 0.39
N ARG A 265 38.55 -18.58 1.10
CA ARG A 265 39.32 -19.04 2.26
C ARG A 265 40.04 -20.33 1.88
N LEU A 266 41.37 -20.27 1.84
CA LEU A 266 42.25 -21.37 1.45
C LEU A 266 43.10 -21.79 2.65
N ASN A 267 43.04 -23.07 3.03
CA ASN A 267 43.85 -23.62 4.11
C ASN A 267 45.13 -24.22 3.50
N ILE A 268 46.30 -23.66 3.83
CA ILE A 268 47.59 -24.06 3.28
C ILE A 268 48.33 -24.92 4.32
N PRO A 269 48.55 -26.22 4.08
CA PRO A 269 49.25 -27.09 5.02
C PRO A 269 50.72 -26.70 5.21
N THR A 270 51.28 -27.03 6.38
CA THR A 270 52.71 -26.86 6.72
C THR A 270 53.69 -27.46 5.70
N THR A 271 53.27 -28.49 4.98
CA THR A 271 54.05 -29.23 3.97
C THR A 271 53.79 -28.77 2.54
N SER A 272 53.07 -27.64 2.35
CA SER A 272 52.82 -27.06 1.03
C SER A 272 54.13 -26.69 0.32
N PRO A 273 54.30 -27.00 -0.98
CA PRO A 273 55.48 -26.56 -1.74
C PRO A 273 55.49 -25.03 -1.99
N PHE A 274 54.40 -24.32 -1.72
CA PHE A 274 54.23 -22.89 -1.97
C PHE A 274 54.43 -22.01 -0.73
N TYR A 275 54.37 -22.57 0.49
CA TYR A 275 54.55 -21.81 1.73
C TYR A 275 54.99 -22.71 2.90
N ALA A 276 55.94 -22.23 3.71
CA ALA A 276 56.47 -22.95 4.86
C ALA A 276 55.75 -22.53 6.16
N GLY A 277 54.64 -23.21 6.48
CA GLY A 277 53.87 -23.00 7.72
C GLY A 277 52.39 -23.33 7.54
N ASP A 278 51.68 -23.60 8.63
CA ASP A 278 50.21 -23.75 8.58
C ASP A 278 49.59 -22.35 8.54
N THR A 279 48.77 -22.05 7.53
CA THR A 279 48.11 -20.75 7.44
C THR A 279 46.79 -20.80 6.67
N THR A 280 45.87 -19.90 7.05
CA THR A 280 44.67 -19.64 6.26
C THR A 280 44.89 -18.39 5.42
N LEU A 281 44.94 -18.56 4.10
CA LEU A 281 45.01 -17.47 3.13
C LEU A 281 43.59 -17.01 2.77
N TYR A 282 43.36 -15.70 2.88
CA TYR A 282 42.10 -15.03 2.61
C TYR A 282 42.28 -14.11 1.40
N ARG A 283 41.53 -14.33 0.31
CA ARG A 283 41.67 -13.58 -0.95
C ARG A 283 40.34 -13.25 -1.59
N TYR A 284 40.27 -12.12 -2.30
CA TYR A 284 39.17 -11.84 -3.21
C TYR A 284 39.33 -12.58 -4.52
N VAL A 285 38.22 -13.03 -5.06
CA VAL A 285 38.07 -13.73 -6.34
C VAL A 285 37.63 -12.70 -7.37
N ALA A 286 38.57 -11.84 -7.78
CA ALA A 286 38.30 -10.66 -8.61
C ALA A 286 38.01 -11.00 -10.09
N ASP A 287 38.45 -12.16 -10.55
CA ASP A 287 38.24 -12.73 -11.88
C ASP A 287 36.76 -12.98 -12.21
N LEU A 288 35.94 -13.28 -11.21
CA LEU A 288 34.48 -13.43 -11.36
C LEU A 288 33.72 -12.09 -11.33
N GLY A 289 34.38 -10.99 -10.96
CA GLY A 289 33.74 -9.68 -10.77
C GLY A 289 32.92 -9.59 -9.46
N ALA A 290 32.00 -8.62 -9.42
CA ALA A 290 31.08 -8.46 -8.28
C ALA A 290 30.03 -9.57 -8.26
N MET A 291 29.72 -10.07 -7.05
CA MET A 291 28.51 -10.84 -6.80
C MET A 291 27.29 -9.92 -6.97
N GLU A 292 26.28 -10.35 -7.72
CA GLU A 292 25.08 -9.56 -7.96
C GLU A 292 23.86 -10.12 -7.22
N GLN A 293 22.99 -9.22 -6.77
CA GLN A 293 21.62 -9.56 -6.39
C GLN A 293 20.64 -8.84 -7.30
N TRP A 294 19.82 -9.65 -7.97
CA TRP A 294 18.71 -9.23 -8.82
C TRP A 294 17.39 -9.51 -8.11
N ASN A 295 16.49 -8.52 -8.12
CA ASN A 295 15.08 -8.73 -7.86
C ASN A 295 14.30 -8.29 -9.09
N ARG A 296 13.32 -9.07 -9.52
CA ARG A 296 12.41 -8.76 -10.63
C ARG A 296 10.99 -9.10 -10.20
N SER A 297 10.06 -8.19 -10.42
CA SER A 297 8.64 -8.43 -10.20
C SER A 297 7.79 -7.94 -11.36
N TRP A 298 6.74 -8.71 -11.67
CA TRP A 298 5.65 -8.31 -12.55
C TRP A 298 4.38 -8.28 -11.72
N ASN A 299 3.64 -7.18 -11.78
CA ASN A 299 2.36 -7.05 -11.10
C ASN A 299 1.33 -6.69 -12.16
N ALA A 300 0.37 -7.59 -12.41
CA ALA A 300 -0.77 -7.33 -13.26
C ALA A 300 -2.03 -7.17 -12.39
N HIS A 301 -2.87 -6.22 -12.74
CA HIS A 301 -4.18 -5.99 -12.13
C HIS A 301 -5.14 -5.64 -13.26
N GLY A 302 -6.42 -6.03 -13.17
CA GLY A 302 -7.40 -5.42 -14.05
C GLY A 302 -8.81 -5.82 -13.73
N GLY A 303 -9.67 -4.83 -13.44
CA GLY A 303 -11.00 -5.08 -12.95
C GLY A 303 -12.12 -4.34 -13.60
N PHE A 304 -13.28 -4.50 -12.99
CA PHE A 304 -14.54 -3.97 -13.45
C PHE A 304 -15.40 -3.54 -12.27
N THR A 305 -16.32 -2.62 -12.55
CA THR A 305 -17.35 -2.19 -11.61
C THR A 305 -18.63 -1.90 -12.39
N LEU A 306 -19.72 -2.58 -12.02
CA LEU A 306 -21.06 -2.34 -12.55
C LEU A 306 -21.90 -1.68 -11.45
N ASP A 307 -22.41 -0.47 -11.70
CA ASP A 307 -23.06 0.37 -10.71
C ASP A 307 -24.42 0.88 -11.23
N GLY A 308 -25.52 0.41 -10.62
CA GLY A 308 -26.88 0.55 -11.13
C GLY A 308 -27.95 0.70 -10.05
N ALA A 309 -29.22 0.83 -10.49
CA ALA A 309 -30.37 0.99 -9.60
C ALA A 309 -31.56 0.13 -10.05
N MET A 310 -32.27 -0.44 -9.08
CA MET A 310 -33.47 -1.25 -9.27
C MET A 310 -34.53 -0.85 -8.23
N LYS A 311 -35.56 -0.13 -8.67
CA LYS A 311 -36.61 0.45 -7.80
C LYS A 311 -35.99 1.34 -6.70
N SER A 312 -36.22 1.02 -5.42
CA SER A 312 -35.65 1.72 -4.25
C SER A 312 -34.24 1.24 -3.86
N TRP A 313 -33.73 0.18 -4.51
CA TRP A 313 -32.42 -0.39 -4.23
C TRP A 313 -31.39 0.10 -5.26
N ARG A 314 -30.16 0.28 -4.81
CA ARG A 314 -28.96 0.40 -5.63
C ARG A 314 -28.13 -0.85 -5.50
N TRP A 315 -27.33 -1.13 -6.53
CA TRP A 315 -26.43 -2.27 -6.54
C TRP A 315 -25.10 -1.87 -7.22
N ASN A 316 -24.01 -2.38 -6.65
CA ASN A 316 -22.64 -2.17 -7.07
C ASN A 316 -21.97 -3.56 -7.07
N LEU A 317 -21.47 -4.01 -8.21
CA LEU A 317 -20.75 -5.29 -8.38
C LEU A 317 -19.32 -4.98 -8.81
N THR A 318 -18.34 -5.52 -8.10
CA THR A 318 -16.89 -5.33 -8.36
C THR A 318 -16.17 -6.65 -8.59
N GLY A 319 -15.01 -6.60 -9.26
CA GLY A 319 -13.96 -7.62 -9.23
C GLY A 319 -12.77 -7.27 -10.16
N ASN A 320 -11.55 -7.79 -9.94
CA ASN A 320 -10.31 -7.42 -10.66
C ASN A 320 -9.58 -8.50 -11.49
N TYR A 321 -8.27 -8.74 -11.25
CA TYR A 321 -7.27 -9.36 -12.14
C TYR A 321 -5.83 -9.30 -11.56
N ASP A 322 -5.65 -9.42 -10.23
CA ASP A 322 -4.37 -9.33 -9.48
C ASP A 322 -3.54 -10.63 -9.62
N HIS A 323 -2.33 -10.47 -10.17
CA HIS A 323 -1.30 -11.47 -10.36
C HIS A 323 0.06 -10.84 -10.06
N ASP A 324 0.72 -11.28 -8.99
CA ASP A 324 2.03 -10.80 -8.55
C ASP A 324 3.07 -11.91 -8.74
N GLU A 325 3.97 -11.75 -9.70
CA GLU A 325 5.11 -12.63 -9.91
C GLU A 325 6.39 -11.96 -9.38
N SER A 326 7.14 -12.65 -8.52
CA SER A 326 8.46 -12.23 -8.06
C SER A 326 9.54 -13.27 -8.32
N ARG A 327 10.76 -12.80 -8.63
CA ARG A 327 11.97 -13.61 -8.81
C ARG A 327 13.16 -12.89 -8.20
N THR A 328 13.76 -13.50 -7.18
CA THR A 328 15.01 -13.03 -6.56
C THR A 328 16.14 -14.00 -6.90
N SER A 329 17.28 -13.46 -7.30
CA SER A 329 18.52 -14.21 -7.53
C SER A 329 19.64 -13.49 -6.81
N SER A 330 20.31 -14.15 -5.88
CA SER A 330 21.49 -13.61 -5.19
C SER A 330 22.67 -14.54 -5.41
N ASP A 331 23.73 -13.98 -5.98
CA ASP A 331 25.03 -14.63 -6.00
C ASP A 331 25.63 -14.68 -4.58
N ARG A 332 26.66 -15.52 -4.45
CA ARG A 332 27.31 -15.90 -3.21
C ARG A 332 28.70 -16.42 -3.53
N ASP A 333 29.61 -16.38 -2.55
CA ASP A 333 31.02 -16.72 -2.79
C ASP A 333 31.17 -18.09 -3.45
N ALA A 334 32.07 -18.14 -4.44
CA ALA A 334 32.36 -19.33 -5.22
C ALA A 334 32.83 -20.50 -4.34
N SER A 335 32.63 -21.72 -4.82
CA SER A 335 33.02 -22.91 -4.04
C SER A 335 34.54 -23.05 -4.03
N VAL A 336 35.13 -22.95 -2.84
CA VAL A 336 36.56 -23.22 -2.61
C VAL A 336 36.82 -24.65 -2.11
N VAL A 337 35.83 -25.54 -2.16
CA VAL A 337 35.93 -26.92 -1.67
C VAL A 337 37.02 -27.68 -2.43
N ASP A 338 36.96 -27.68 -3.76
CA ASP A 338 37.90 -28.41 -4.62
C ASP A 338 39.32 -27.83 -4.53
N LEU A 339 39.45 -26.52 -4.33
CA LEU A 339 40.74 -25.85 -4.12
C LEU A 339 41.37 -26.27 -2.78
N ASN A 340 40.58 -26.32 -1.71
CA ASN A 340 41.04 -26.82 -0.41
C ASN A 340 41.37 -28.33 -0.45
N GLN A 341 40.66 -29.12 -1.27
CA GLN A 341 41.01 -30.53 -1.50
C GLN A 341 42.35 -30.69 -2.23
N ARG A 342 42.62 -29.87 -3.27
CA ARG A 342 43.93 -29.84 -3.96
C ARG A 342 45.08 -29.43 -3.03
N LEU A 343 44.87 -28.43 -2.17
CA LEU A 343 45.86 -28.01 -1.17
C LEU A 343 46.10 -29.11 -0.12
N ALA A 344 45.05 -29.76 0.38
CA ALA A 344 45.18 -30.90 1.29
C ALA A 344 45.87 -32.11 0.64
N ALA A 345 45.73 -32.30 -0.67
CA ALA A 345 46.42 -33.32 -1.45
C ALA A 345 47.86 -32.94 -1.85
N LEU A 346 48.34 -31.73 -1.49
CA LEU A 346 49.65 -31.18 -1.85
C LEU A 346 49.90 -31.17 -3.38
N ASP A 347 48.86 -30.83 -4.16
CA ASP A 347 48.93 -30.75 -5.62
C ASP A 347 50.02 -29.75 -6.08
N PRO A 348 51.11 -30.21 -6.70
CA PRO A 348 52.22 -29.33 -7.10
C PRO A 348 51.88 -28.44 -8.31
N THR A 349 50.69 -28.59 -8.89
CA THR A 349 50.22 -27.78 -10.03
C THR A 349 49.31 -26.62 -9.62
N PHE A 350 48.91 -26.53 -8.35
CA PHE A 350 47.98 -25.51 -7.86
C PHE A 350 48.65 -24.56 -6.84
N ASP A 351 49.12 -23.41 -7.32
CA ASP A 351 49.62 -22.32 -6.49
C ASP A 351 48.47 -21.50 -5.87
N PRO A 352 48.29 -21.48 -4.54
CA PRO A 352 47.22 -20.71 -3.89
C PRO A 352 47.41 -19.19 -3.95
N TYR A 353 48.56 -18.69 -4.40
CA TYR A 353 48.85 -17.26 -4.59
C TYR A 353 48.63 -16.79 -6.03
N ALA A 354 48.50 -17.70 -7.00
CA ALA A 354 48.13 -17.41 -8.39
C ALA A 354 46.62 -17.13 -8.56
N ASP A 355 46.15 -16.92 -9.78
CA ASP A 355 44.71 -16.77 -10.06
C ASP A 355 43.94 -18.05 -9.70
N LEU A 356 42.82 -17.90 -9.00
CA LEU A 356 42.09 -19.02 -8.40
C LEU A 356 41.05 -19.59 -9.39
N PRO A 357 41.12 -20.87 -9.79
CA PRO A 357 40.17 -21.46 -10.73
C PRO A 357 38.86 -21.84 -10.01
N THR A 358 38.11 -20.83 -9.59
CA THR A 358 36.93 -20.95 -8.70
C THR A 358 35.63 -21.32 -9.41
N GLY A 359 35.62 -21.32 -10.76
CA GLY A 359 34.48 -21.73 -11.56
C GLY A 359 33.40 -20.65 -11.69
N SER A 360 32.39 -20.70 -10.84
CA SER A 360 31.27 -19.72 -10.86
C SER A 360 30.69 -19.49 -9.46
N PHE A 361 30.00 -18.36 -9.29
CA PHE A 361 29.29 -18.05 -8.05
C PHE A 361 28.29 -19.13 -7.69
N GLN A 362 28.19 -19.43 -6.40
CA GLN A 362 27.03 -20.14 -5.86
C GLN A 362 25.83 -19.18 -5.88
N ARG A 363 24.63 -19.69 -6.13
CA ARG A 363 23.44 -18.84 -6.32
C ARG A 363 22.28 -19.32 -5.46
N ASN A 364 21.72 -18.39 -4.69
CA ASN A 364 20.42 -18.54 -4.07
C ASN A 364 19.36 -18.02 -5.06
N THR A 365 18.28 -18.77 -5.25
CA THR A 365 17.15 -18.36 -6.11
C THR A 365 15.85 -18.49 -5.34
N ALA A 366 14.95 -17.53 -5.50
CA ALA A 366 13.56 -17.61 -5.05
C ALA A 366 12.64 -17.14 -6.16
N HIS A 367 11.47 -17.76 -6.26
CA HIS A 367 10.40 -17.43 -7.17
C HIS A 367 9.09 -17.58 -6.40
N SER A 368 8.17 -16.64 -6.56
CA SER A 368 6.81 -16.79 -6.05
C SER A 368 5.83 -16.13 -6.99
N ILE A 369 4.69 -16.78 -7.18
CA ILE A 369 3.52 -16.28 -7.91
C ILE A 369 2.36 -16.23 -6.91
N ASN A 370 1.66 -15.11 -6.88
CA ASN A 370 0.48 -14.89 -6.05
C ASN A 370 -0.69 -14.42 -6.93
N ASP A 371 -1.74 -15.24 -7.00
CA ASP A 371 -2.99 -14.99 -7.74
C ASP A 371 -4.16 -14.98 -6.76
N THR A 372 -5.19 -14.16 -6.96
CA THR A 372 -6.23 -13.92 -5.91
C THR A 372 -7.65 -13.64 -6.48
N VAL A 373 -8.73 -13.50 -5.65
CA VAL A 373 -10.18 -13.33 -6.03
C VAL A 373 -11.06 -12.23 -5.03
N ASN A 374 -12.20 -10.21 -5.35
CA ASN A 374 -12.99 -9.04 -4.74
C ASN A 374 -14.37 -8.85 -5.42
N THR A 375 -14.98 -9.98 -5.78
CA THR A 375 -16.41 -10.16 -6.01
C THR A 375 -17.09 -9.60 -4.79
N GLN A 376 -17.67 -8.42 -4.91
CA GLN A 376 -18.41 -7.79 -3.84
C GLN A 376 -19.69 -7.17 -4.42
N LEU A 377 -20.71 -8.00 -4.59
CA LEU A 377 -22.05 -7.50 -4.86
C LEU A 377 -22.56 -6.82 -3.59
N VAL A 378 -22.57 -5.49 -3.60
CA VAL A 378 -23.18 -4.66 -2.57
C VAL A 378 -24.53 -4.18 -3.08
N MET A 379 -25.60 -4.48 -2.36
CA MET A 379 -26.94 -3.99 -2.60
C MET A 379 -27.40 -3.16 -1.41
N ASN A 380 -27.92 -1.95 -1.65
CA ASN A 380 -28.32 -1.06 -0.58
C ASN A 380 -29.65 -0.35 -0.89
N GLY A 381 -30.51 -0.21 0.11
CA GLY A 381 -31.85 0.34 -0.09
C GLY A 381 -32.54 0.73 1.21
N ALA A 382 -33.69 1.40 1.07
CA ALA A 382 -34.61 1.64 2.18
C ALA A 382 -35.56 0.44 2.33
N LEU A 383 -35.57 -0.18 3.51
CA LEU A 383 -36.41 -1.35 3.81
C LEU A 383 -37.82 -0.93 4.25
N TYR A 384 -37.92 0.05 5.15
CA TYR A 384 -39.17 0.54 5.71
C TYR A 384 -39.00 1.97 6.26
N ARG A 385 -40.09 2.75 6.33
CA ARG A 385 -40.06 4.13 6.84
C ARG A 385 -40.61 4.21 8.26
N LEU A 386 -39.75 4.59 9.21
CA LEU A 386 -40.11 4.92 10.58
C LEU A 386 -40.38 6.43 10.74
N PRO A 387 -41.04 6.85 11.84
CA PRO A 387 -41.15 8.27 12.19
C PRO A 387 -39.80 8.99 12.34
N GLY A 388 -38.75 8.27 12.78
CA GLY A 388 -37.38 8.79 12.85
C GLY A 388 -36.71 8.95 11.48
N GLY A 389 -37.09 8.15 10.47
CA GLY A 389 -36.50 8.15 9.13
C GLY A 389 -36.63 6.79 8.44
N ASP A 390 -36.04 6.63 7.25
CA ASP A 390 -36.02 5.34 6.56
C ASP A 390 -34.97 4.41 7.19
N ILE A 391 -35.34 3.17 7.50
CA ILE A 391 -34.38 2.11 7.83
C ILE A 391 -33.60 1.81 6.55
N SER A 392 -32.29 2.04 6.59
CA SER A 392 -31.40 1.65 5.51
C SER A 392 -30.83 0.26 5.76
N SER A 393 -30.71 -0.52 4.69
CA SER A 393 -30.18 -1.88 4.73
C SER A 393 -29.16 -2.07 3.62
N THR A 394 -28.04 -2.67 3.95
CA THR A 394 -26.95 -3.03 3.04
C THR A 394 -26.74 -4.54 3.11
N VAL A 395 -26.68 -5.19 1.95
CA VAL A 395 -26.34 -6.60 1.80
C VAL A 395 -25.08 -6.68 0.95
N LYS A 396 -24.01 -7.25 1.48
CA LYS A 396 -22.81 -7.64 0.73
C LYS A 396 -22.81 -9.15 0.55
N LEU A 397 -22.52 -9.59 -0.66
CA LEU A 397 -22.18 -10.97 -1.00
C LEU A 397 -20.86 -10.96 -1.76
N GLY A 398 -19.97 -11.91 -1.45
CA GLY A 398 -18.69 -12.03 -2.11
C GLY A 398 -18.12 -13.44 -2.07
N ALA A 399 -17.15 -13.68 -2.94
CA ALA A 399 -16.47 -14.96 -3.09
C ALA A 399 -15.01 -14.69 -3.45
N GLU A 400 -14.12 -15.13 -2.56
CA GLU A 400 -12.67 -14.97 -2.52
C GLU A 400 -11.91 -16.26 -2.80
N GLY A 401 -10.69 -16.09 -3.28
CA GLY A 401 -9.77 -17.12 -3.72
C GLY A 401 -8.37 -16.54 -3.61
N ALA A 402 -7.40 -17.37 -3.27
CA ALA A 402 -6.00 -16.99 -3.23
C ALA A 402 -5.19 -18.24 -3.53
N TRP A 403 -4.12 -18.08 -4.30
CA TRP A 403 -3.19 -19.12 -4.72
C TRP A 403 -1.79 -18.56 -4.60
N VAL A 404 -0.91 -19.29 -3.91
CA VAL A 404 0.50 -18.97 -3.77
C VAL A 404 1.29 -20.18 -4.23
N ASP A 405 1.96 -20.05 -5.37
CA ASP A 405 3.04 -20.93 -5.79
C ASP A 405 4.36 -20.27 -5.36
N SER A 406 5.27 -21.04 -4.78
CA SER A 406 6.58 -20.53 -4.42
C SER A 406 7.62 -21.62 -4.36
N TRP A 407 8.80 -21.31 -4.88
CA TRP A 407 9.96 -22.17 -4.94
C TRP A 407 11.18 -21.36 -4.50
N SER A 408 12.05 -21.97 -3.69
CA SER A 408 13.33 -21.37 -3.32
C SER A 408 14.42 -22.40 -3.11
N ARG A 409 15.65 -22.00 -3.47
CA ARG A 409 16.89 -22.72 -3.20
C ARG A 409 17.85 -21.80 -2.46
N ARG A 410 18.25 -22.18 -1.25
CA ARG A 410 19.16 -21.40 -0.41
C ARG A 410 20.27 -22.29 0.17
N LEU A 411 21.51 -21.91 -0.07
CA LEU A 411 22.75 -22.67 0.26
C LEU A 411 22.82 -24.11 -0.30
N GLY A 412 21.83 -24.54 -1.08
CA GLY A 412 21.68 -25.92 -1.57
C GLY A 412 20.42 -26.62 -1.09
N VAL A 413 19.73 -26.10 -0.06
CA VAL A 413 18.44 -26.61 0.42
C VAL A 413 17.32 -26.03 -0.44
N GLU A 414 16.40 -26.90 -0.87
CA GLU A 414 15.24 -26.57 -1.69
C GLU A 414 13.96 -26.57 -0.83
N SER A 415 13.06 -25.62 -1.10
CA SER A 415 11.79 -25.45 -0.38
C SER A 415 10.72 -24.94 -1.35
N GLU A 416 9.57 -25.59 -1.33
CA GLU A 416 8.44 -25.35 -2.24
C GLU A 416 7.15 -25.25 -1.42
N ALA A 417 6.26 -24.32 -1.75
CA ALA A 417 4.93 -24.23 -1.17
C ALA A 417 3.89 -23.85 -2.24
N ASP A 418 2.95 -24.76 -2.45
CA ASP A 418 1.68 -24.57 -3.18
C ASP A 418 0.57 -24.46 -2.13
N LEU A 419 -0.10 -23.31 -2.08
CA LEU A 419 -1.15 -22.99 -1.11
C LEU A 419 -2.35 -22.38 -1.81
N SER A 420 -3.56 -22.78 -1.40
CA SER A 420 -4.77 -22.11 -1.87
C SER A 420 -5.88 -22.00 -0.82
N ARG A 421 -6.69 -20.94 -0.93
CA ARG A 421 -7.82 -20.66 -0.04
C ARG A 421 -8.98 -20.03 -0.82
N GLY A 422 -10.12 -20.70 -0.87
CA GLY A 422 -11.40 -20.09 -1.24
C GLY A 422 -12.13 -19.53 -0.01
N THR A 423 -12.78 -18.38 -0.12
CA THR A 423 -13.53 -17.73 0.97
C THR A 423 -14.88 -17.17 0.48
N ALA A 424 -16.00 -17.81 0.79
CA ALA A 424 -17.32 -17.22 0.53
C ALA A 424 -17.72 -16.28 1.68
N ASN A 425 -18.12 -15.04 1.39
CA ASN A 425 -18.52 -14.06 2.41
C ASN A 425 -19.93 -13.52 2.18
N ALA A 426 -20.66 -13.35 3.28
CA ALA A 426 -21.98 -12.73 3.30
C ALA A 426 -22.10 -11.79 4.49
N GLN A 427 -22.59 -10.58 4.26
CA GLN A 427 -22.72 -9.55 5.28
C GLN A 427 -24.04 -8.79 5.11
N VAL A 428 -24.72 -8.52 6.22
CA VAL A 428 -25.94 -7.71 6.28
C VAL A 428 -25.78 -6.64 7.34
N SER A 429 -26.04 -5.40 6.97
CA SER A 429 -25.97 -4.24 7.85
C SER A 429 -27.29 -3.47 7.83
N PHE A 430 -27.70 -2.98 9.00
CA PHE A 430 -28.89 -2.15 9.18
C PHE A 430 -28.51 -0.85 9.89
N ASP A 431 -29.05 0.27 9.45
CA ASP A 431 -29.06 1.53 10.20
C ASP A 431 -30.51 1.98 10.41
N VAL A 432 -30.85 2.23 11.67
CA VAL A 432 -32.21 2.46 12.15
C VAL A 432 -32.25 3.83 12.83
N PRO A 433 -32.82 4.87 12.20
CA PRO A 433 -33.03 6.18 12.83
C PRO A 433 -34.16 6.10 13.86
N ILE A 434 -33.81 6.19 15.14
CA ILE A 434 -34.72 6.08 16.28
C ILE A 434 -35.42 7.42 16.54
N THR A 435 -34.67 8.52 16.63
CA THR A 435 -35.21 9.88 16.80
C THR A 435 -34.63 10.82 15.75
N SER A 436 -35.41 11.82 15.34
CA SER A 436 -34.92 12.83 14.40
C SER A 436 -35.55 14.20 14.58
N ARG A 437 -34.68 15.21 14.65
CA ARG A 437 -35.02 16.63 14.59
C ARG A 437 -35.59 17.02 13.22
N LYS A 438 -35.04 16.47 12.13
CA LYS A 438 -35.50 16.74 10.74
C LYS A 438 -36.94 16.26 10.51
N ASN A 439 -37.31 15.11 11.08
CA ASN A 439 -38.64 14.52 10.93
C ASN A 439 -39.61 14.90 12.06
N ASN A 440 -39.24 15.85 12.94
CA ASN A 440 -40.00 16.28 14.12
C ASN A 440 -40.39 15.14 15.09
N PHE A 441 -39.71 13.99 15.04
CA PHE A 441 -40.02 12.82 15.87
C PHE A 441 -39.06 12.74 17.06
N MET A 442 -39.61 12.90 18.27
CA MET A 442 -38.84 12.98 19.53
C MET A 442 -37.69 14.02 19.50
N ALA A 443 -37.87 15.13 18.78
CA ALA A 443 -36.81 16.12 18.51
C ALA A 443 -36.09 16.70 19.76
N LYS A 444 -36.69 16.61 20.95
CA LYS A 444 -36.05 16.98 22.24
C LYS A 444 -34.90 16.04 22.66
N VAL A 445 -34.88 14.80 22.17
CA VAL A 445 -33.83 13.81 22.41
C VAL A 445 -32.61 14.05 21.49
N GLY A 446 -32.81 14.79 20.39
CA GLY A 446 -31.83 14.97 19.32
C GLY A 446 -32.01 13.99 18.18
N ASP A 447 -30.97 13.82 17.37
CA ASP A 447 -30.90 12.77 16.37
C ASP A 447 -30.20 11.54 16.99
N LEU A 448 -30.85 10.37 16.95
CA LEU A 448 -30.34 9.11 17.48
C LEU A 448 -30.54 8.01 16.44
N SER A 449 -29.47 7.31 16.04
CA SER A 449 -29.57 6.09 15.25
C SER A 449 -28.86 4.92 15.92
N ALA A 450 -29.30 3.70 15.58
CA ALA A 450 -28.65 2.46 15.94
C ALA A 450 -28.23 1.71 14.69
N ASN A 451 -27.02 1.17 14.67
CA ASN A 451 -26.53 0.29 13.62
C ASN A 451 -26.31 -1.14 14.14
N LEU A 452 -26.51 -2.10 13.25
CA LEU A 452 -26.25 -3.52 13.45
C LEU A 452 -25.55 -4.06 12.21
N ASN A 453 -24.50 -4.86 12.42
CA ASN A 453 -23.73 -5.49 11.36
C ASN A 453 -23.51 -6.98 11.69
N LEU A 454 -23.86 -7.86 10.75
CA LEU A 454 -23.71 -9.31 10.86
C LEU A 454 -22.97 -9.81 9.62
N ALA A 455 -21.89 -10.56 9.79
CA ALA A 455 -21.18 -11.20 8.68
C ALA A 455 -20.75 -12.63 9.00
N VAL A 456 -20.65 -13.44 7.94
CA VAL A 456 -20.15 -14.81 7.97
C VAL A 456 -19.20 -15.00 6.79
N ASN A 457 -18.03 -15.56 7.07
CA ASN A 457 -17.01 -15.92 6.09
C ASN A 457 -16.77 -17.43 6.17
N GLN A 458 -16.91 -18.15 5.06
CA GLN A 458 -16.65 -19.57 4.95
C GLN A 458 -15.36 -19.80 4.16
N LEU A 459 -14.30 -20.22 4.83
CA LEU A 459 -13.01 -20.56 4.24
C LEU A 459 -12.97 -22.05 3.88
N SER A 460 -12.28 -22.39 2.79
CA SER A 460 -12.12 -23.77 2.30
C SER A 460 -11.15 -24.61 3.12
N ASP A 461 -10.12 -23.97 3.69
CA ASP A 461 -9.01 -24.59 4.42
C ASP A 461 -9.16 -24.47 5.96
N PHE A 462 -9.94 -23.50 6.43
CA PHE A 462 -10.08 -23.20 7.86
C PHE A 462 -11.50 -23.36 8.44
N GLY A 463 -12.55 -23.21 7.61
CA GLY A 463 -13.94 -23.32 8.05
C GLY A 463 -14.67 -21.98 8.22
N THR A 464 -15.74 -21.97 9.03
CA THR A 464 -16.63 -20.82 9.20
C THR A 464 -16.12 -19.84 10.26
N LEU A 465 -16.13 -18.55 9.94
CA LEU A 465 -15.85 -17.43 10.84
C LEU A 465 -17.03 -16.46 10.86
N SER A 466 -17.25 -15.83 11.99
CA SER A 466 -18.35 -14.89 12.21
C SER A 466 -17.87 -13.49 12.60
N THR A 467 -18.72 -12.49 12.34
CA THR A 467 -18.55 -11.13 12.86
C THR A 467 -19.91 -10.57 13.26
N ILE A 468 -19.98 -10.03 14.46
CA ILE A 468 -21.13 -9.29 14.98
C ILE A 468 -20.64 -7.95 15.51
N GLY A 469 -21.23 -6.87 14.99
CA GLY A 469 -20.96 -5.52 15.42
C GLY A 469 -22.23 -4.69 15.51
N GLY A 470 -22.17 -3.63 16.30
CA GLY A 470 -23.28 -2.68 16.41
C GLY A 470 -22.87 -1.46 17.19
N GLY A 471 -23.73 -0.44 17.14
CA GLY A 471 -23.44 0.83 17.78
C GLY A 471 -24.60 1.80 17.78
N LEU A 472 -24.41 2.88 18.52
CA LEU A 472 -25.32 4.01 18.67
C LEU A 472 -24.59 5.29 18.26
N ASN A 473 -25.26 6.12 17.47
CA ASN A 473 -24.82 7.46 17.13
C ASN A 473 -25.87 8.46 17.65
N TRP A 474 -25.46 9.41 18.47
CA TRP A 474 -26.35 10.34 19.16
C TRP A 474 -25.85 11.78 19.09
N SER A 475 -26.62 12.66 18.44
CA SER A 475 -26.43 14.10 18.45
C SER A 475 -27.57 14.78 19.23
N PRO A 476 -27.46 14.99 20.56
CA PRO A 476 -28.46 15.70 21.33
C PRO A 476 -28.64 17.15 20.84
N ILE A 477 -27.53 17.84 20.55
CA ILE A 477 -27.49 19.21 20.02
C ILE A 477 -26.57 19.26 18.79
N LYS A 478 -26.84 20.13 17.80
CA LYS A 478 -26.05 20.20 16.55
C LYS A 478 -24.52 20.27 16.78
N PRO A 479 -24.01 21.00 17.80
CA PRO A 479 -22.57 21.06 18.08
C PRO A 479 -21.94 19.80 18.64
N VAL A 480 -22.69 18.77 19.06
CA VAL A 480 -22.15 17.61 19.79
C VAL A 480 -22.70 16.30 19.21
N SER A 481 -21.81 15.35 18.97
CA SER A 481 -22.16 13.96 18.68
C SER A 481 -21.36 12.97 19.54
N PHE A 482 -22.02 11.87 19.89
CA PHE A 482 -21.49 10.74 20.63
C PHE A 482 -21.63 9.47 19.79
N ILE A 483 -20.58 8.66 19.73
CA ILE A 483 -20.57 7.37 19.06
C ILE A 483 -20.16 6.31 20.09
N VAL A 484 -20.94 5.24 20.18
CA VAL A 484 -20.58 4.04 20.96
C VAL A 484 -20.70 2.84 20.02
N SER A 485 -19.65 2.05 19.86
CA SER A 485 -19.71 0.83 19.05
C SER A 485 -18.90 -0.31 19.65
N GLY A 486 -19.39 -1.54 19.44
CA GLY A 486 -18.74 -2.77 19.84
C GLY A 486 -18.77 -3.77 18.69
N THR A 487 -17.64 -4.42 18.42
CA THR A 487 -17.50 -5.46 17.38
C THR A 487 -16.74 -6.66 17.94
N ARG A 488 -17.25 -7.86 17.67
CA ARG A 488 -16.57 -9.14 17.86
C ARG A 488 -16.40 -9.80 16.48
N GLN A 489 -15.17 -10.14 16.14
CA GLN A 489 -14.78 -10.69 14.85
C GLN A 489 -13.81 -11.86 15.04
N GLU A 490 -14.01 -12.94 14.30
CA GLU A 490 -13.07 -14.07 14.23
C GLU A 490 -12.22 -13.93 12.96
N ASN A 491 -10.90 -14.11 13.09
CA ASN A 491 -9.92 -14.02 12.01
C ASN A 491 -9.22 -15.37 11.82
N ALA A 492 -9.03 -15.79 10.57
CA ALA A 492 -8.24 -16.99 10.26
C ALA A 492 -6.73 -16.73 10.38
N PRO A 493 -5.93 -17.76 10.70
CA PRO A 493 -4.51 -17.80 10.35
C PRO A 493 -4.29 -17.56 8.85
N SER A 494 -3.12 -17.04 8.45
CA SER A 494 -2.77 -16.94 7.02
C SER A 494 -2.55 -18.33 6.40
N MET A 495 -2.63 -18.44 5.06
CA MET A 495 -2.34 -19.69 4.36
C MET A 495 -0.92 -20.20 4.69
N SER A 496 0.07 -19.31 4.69
CA SER A 496 1.46 -19.61 5.03
C SER A 496 1.65 -20.02 6.50
N GLN A 497 0.82 -19.51 7.42
CA GLN A 497 0.81 -19.93 8.82
C GLN A 497 0.23 -21.33 9.02
N LEU A 498 -0.66 -21.81 8.15
CA LEU A 498 -1.24 -23.17 8.22
C LEU A 498 -0.40 -24.19 7.43
N GLY A 499 -0.24 -23.96 6.13
CA GLY A 499 0.30 -24.93 5.18
C GLY A 499 1.71 -24.64 4.67
N GLY A 500 2.35 -23.53 5.09
CA GLY A 500 3.69 -23.18 4.62
C GLY A 500 4.71 -24.32 4.80
N ALA A 501 5.59 -24.50 3.82
CA ALA A 501 6.54 -25.63 3.76
C ALA A 501 7.27 -25.87 5.09
N GLN A 502 7.27 -27.12 5.56
CA GLN A 502 8.00 -27.47 6.79
C GLN A 502 9.51 -27.63 6.50
N VAL A 503 10.24 -26.53 6.62
CA VAL A 503 11.70 -26.50 6.46
C VAL A 503 12.37 -26.98 7.75
N THR A 504 13.15 -28.05 7.63
CA THR A 504 14.01 -28.57 8.70
C THR A 504 15.45 -28.15 8.41
N THR A 505 15.96 -27.19 9.16
CA THR A 505 17.34 -26.70 9.04
C THR A 505 18.20 -27.36 10.12
N SER A 506 19.02 -28.32 9.72
CA SER A 506 20.11 -28.83 10.56
C SER A 506 21.22 -27.80 10.66
N GLY A 507 21.99 -27.84 11.76
CA GLY A 507 23.20 -27.04 11.89
C GLY A 507 22.99 -25.60 12.37
N VAL A 508 21.86 -25.32 13.04
CA VAL A 508 21.58 -23.97 13.56
C VAL A 508 22.21 -23.84 14.95
N GLN A 509 23.22 -22.98 15.07
CA GLN A 509 23.82 -22.67 16.37
C GLN A 509 22.84 -21.85 17.23
N VAL A 510 22.51 -22.33 18.42
CA VAL A 510 21.62 -21.68 19.40
C VAL A 510 22.25 -21.75 20.78
N PHE A 511 22.10 -20.68 21.56
CA PHE A 511 22.49 -20.67 22.97
C PHE A 511 21.39 -21.33 23.82
N ASP A 512 21.73 -22.43 24.49
CA ASP A 512 20.87 -23.13 25.44
C ASP A 512 20.93 -22.42 26.80
N TYR A 513 19.88 -21.66 27.12
CA TYR A 513 19.79 -20.90 28.36
C TYR A 513 19.58 -21.77 29.62
N VAL A 514 19.30 -23.07 29.49
CA VAL A 514 19.16 -23.97 30.64
C VAL A 514 20.53 -24.49 31.08
N ASN A 515 21.34 -24.93 30.11
CA ASN A 515 22.67 -25.49 30.37
C ASN A 515 23.81 -24.44 30.30
N GLY A 516 23.57 -23.28 29.66
CA GLY A 516 24.55 -22.20 29.53
C GLY A 516 25.54 -22.37 28.37
N GLU A 517 25.22 -23.24 27.40
CA GLU A 517 26.13 -23.67 26.33
C GLU A 517 25.62 -23.31 24.93
N SER A 518 26.53 -23.12 23.97
CA SER A 518 26.17 -22.94 22.56
C SER A 518 26.13 -24.29 21.85
N VAL A 519 24.95 -24.74 21.46
CA VAL A 519 24.72 -26.05 20.85
C VAL A 519 24.21 -25.93 19.41
N GLU A 520 24.49 -26.95 18.61
CA GLU A 520 24.08 -27.03 17.21
C GLU A 520 22.81 -27.87 17.08
N ILE A 521 21.69 -27.23 16.74
CA ILE A 521 20.36 -27.87 16.76
C ILE A 521 19.80 -28.11 15.35
N THR A 522 18.85 -29.03 15.28
CA THR A 522 17.89 -29.10 14.17
C THR A 522 16.72 -28.15 14.46
N ARG A 523 16.59 -27.06 13.70
CA ARG A 523 15.46 -26.13 13.81
C ARG A 523 14.38 -26.47 12.78
N VAL A 524 13.17 -26.72 13.25
CA VAL A 524 11.98 -26.90 12.40
C VAL A 524 11.22 -25.58 12.31
N SER A 525 10.81 -25.20 11.11
CA SER A 525 10.01 -24.00 10.82
C SER A 525 9.04 -24.29 9.67
N GLY A 526 8.07 -23.41 9.43
CA GLY A 526 7.01 -23.59 8.44
C GLY A 526 5.62 -23.33 9.03
N GLY A 527 4.60 -23.83 8.33
CA GLY A 527 3.19 -23.77 8.73
C GLY A 527 2.85 -24.73 9.88
N ASN A 528 1.83 -24.36 10.64
CA ASN A 528 1.26 -25.13 11.74
C ASN A 528 -0.25 -25.30 11.50
N PRO A 529 -0.73 -26.50 11.11
CA PRO A 529 -2.16 -26.72 10.86
C PRO A 529 -3.02 -26.69 12.13
N ASP A 530 -2.41 -26.81 13.33
CA ASP A 530 -3.12 -26.84 14.62
C ASP A 530 -3.47 -25.43 15.16
N LEU A 531 -3.27 -24.37 14.37
CA LEU A 531 -3.59 -23.01 14.77
C LEU A 531 -5.10 -22.78 14.89
N LYS A 532 -5.50 -22.07 15.93
CA LYS A 532 -6.89 -21.63 16.16
C LYS A 532 -7.11 -20.24 15.57
N SER A 533 -8.39 -19.89 15.35
CA SER A 533 -8.79 -18.54 14.98
C SER A 533 -8.41 -17.54 16.07
N GLU A 534 -8.01 -16.35 15.62
CA GLU A 534 -7.88 -15.20 16.49
C GLU A 534 -9.27 -14.59 16.72
N GLU A 535 -9.66 -14.32 17.97
CA GLU A 535 -10.88 -13.58 18.26
C GLU A 535 -10.55 -12.14 18.65
N ARG A 536 -11.10 -11.17 17.90
CA ARG A 536 -10.88 -9.74 18.10
C ARG A 536 -12.15 -9.05 18.57
N ASN A 537 -12.10 -8.50 19.78
CA ASN A 537 -13.14 -7.71 20.40
C ASN A 537 -12.69 -6.24 20.47
N VAL A 538 -13.43 -5.33 19.84
CA VAL A 538 -13.14 -3.89 19.80
C VAL A 538 -14.33 -3.13 20.40
N LEU A 539 -14.06 -2.27 21.38
CA LEU A 539 -15.00 -1.30 21.94
C LEU A 539 -14.49 0.11 21.66
N LYS A 540 -15.32 0.96 21.05
CA LYS A 540 -15.03 2.37 20.74
C LYS A 540 -16.07 3.27 21.41
N PHE A 541 -15.60 4.32 22.08
CA PHE A 541 -16.39 5.45 22.53
C PHE A 541 -15.80 6.73 21.92
N GLY A 542 -16.61 7.52 21.22
CA GLY A 542 -16.18 8.73 20.53
C GLY A 542 -17.06 9.93 20.87
N VAL A 543 -16.44 11.10 20.97
CA VAL A 543 -17.10 12.40 21.14
C VAL A 543 -16.55 13.36 20.09
N THR A 544 -17.43 14.07 19.38
CA THR A 544 -17.05 15.19 18.51
C THR A 544 -17.82 16.44 18.94
N VAL A 545 -17.11 17.57 19.01
CA VAL A 545 -17.66 18.88 19.38
C VAL A 545 -17.27 19.90 18.31
N LYS A 546 -18.25 20.58 17.72
CA LYS A 546 -18.08 21.65 16.72
C LYS A 546 -18.66 22.97 17.27
N PRO A 547 -17.89 23.78 18.03
CA PRO A 547 -18.42 24.94 18.75
C PRO A 547 -18.95 26.02 17.81
N PRO A 548 -20.22 26.48 17.95
CA PRO A 548 -20.82 27.47 17.03
C PRO A 548 -20.30 28.91 17.21
N VAL A 549 -19.31 29.11 18.10
CA VAL A 549 -18.66 30.40 18.36
C VAL A 549 -17.39 30.56 17.50
N ILE A 550 -16.85 29.46 16.98
CA ILE A 550 -15.59 29.43 16.23
C ILE A 550 -15.84 28.58 14.97
N ASP A 551 -16.23 29.25 13.88
CA ASP A 551 -16.45 28.59 12.59
C ASP A 551 -15.17 27.86 12.15
N GLY A 552 -15.34 26.64 11.63
CA GLY A 552 -14.24 25.77 11.20
C GLY A 552 -13.50 25.02 12.32
N LEU A 553 -13.88 25.18 13.61
CA LEU A 553 -13.32 24.40 14.72
C LEU A 553 -14.09 23.08 14.96
N SER A 554 -13.36 21.96 14.97
CA SER A 554 -13.87 20.64 15.31
C SER A 554 -12.92 19.92 16.27
N ILE A 555 -13.37 19.64 17.48
CA ILE A 555 -12.64 18.90 18.52
C ILE A 555 -13.14 17.45 18.52
N ASN A 556 -12.23 16.48 18.58
CA ASN A 556 -12.55 15.06 18.70
C ASN A 556 -11.82 14.40 19.88
N ALA A 557 -12.45 13.38 20.47
CA ALA A 557 -11.86 12.50 21.45
C ALA A 557 -12.45 11.09 21.30
N ASN A 558 -11.58 10.08 21.19
CA ASN A 558 -11.94 8.67 21.10
C ASN A 558 -11.20 7.87 22.17
N TYR A 559 -11.91 6.94 22.79
CA TYR A 559 -11.37 5.84 23.57
C TYR A 559 -11.63 4.54 22.82
N THR A 560 -10.59 3.76 22.56
CA THR A 560 -10.68 2.45 21.92
C THR A 560 -10.00 1.41 22.80
N ARG A 561 -10.70 0.31 23.08
CA ARG A 561 -10.15 -0.89 23.71
C ARG A 561 -10.23 -2.04 22.72
N THR A 562 -9.08 -2.60 22.39
CA THR A 562 -8.94 -3.77 21.52
C THR A 562 -8.39 -4.93 22.34
N ARG A 563 -9.20 -5.97 22.48
CA ARG A 563 -8.81 -7.25 23.07
C ARG A 563 -8.75 -8.30 21.97
N ILE A 564 -7.64 -9.03 21.93
CA ILE A 564 -7.40 -10.11 20.99
C ILE A 564 -7.10 -11.37 21.81
N ASP A 565 -7.94 -12.39 21.68
CA ASP A 565 -7.75 -13.70 22.30
C ASP A 565 -7.27 -14.71 21.23
N ASN A 566 -6.40 -15.64 21.62
CA ASN A 566 -5.66 -16.53 20.70
C ASN A 566 -4.80 -15.84 19.61
N PRO A 567 -4.20 -14.64 19.77
CA PRO A 567 -3.41 -14.01 18.70
C PRO A 567 -2.26 -14.89 18.23
N ILE A 568 -2.13 -15.02 16.91
CA ILE A 568 -1.10 -15.85 16.27
C ILE A 568 0.18 -15.03 16.15
N SER A 569 1.31 -15.64 16.50
CA SER A 569 2.62 -15.03 16.31
C SER A 569 3.68 -16.10 16.07
N SER A 570 4.83 -15.69 15.55
CA SER A 570 6.02 -16.53 15.49
C SER A 570 6.39 -17.07 16.89
N PHE A 571 7.03 -18.23 16.89
CA PHE A 571 7.63 -18.77 18.09
C PHE A 571 8.71 -17.80 18.61
N PRO A 572 8.71 -17.45 19.91
CA PRO A 572 9.66 -16.50 20.45
C PRO A 572 11.07 -17.09 20.48
N SER A 573 12.08 -16.24 20.72
CA SER A 573 13.47 -16.69 20.86
C SER A 573 13.61 -17.77 21.93
N ALA A 574 14.43 -18.78 21.66
CA ALA A 574 14.76 -19.83 22.60
C ALA A 574 15.39 -19.24 23.87
N THR A 575 14.63 -19.19 24.97
CA THR A 575 15.09 -18.76 26.30
C THR A 575 14.56 -19.75 27.34
N ALA A 576 15.17 -19.81 28.52
CA ALA A 576 14.71 -20.70 29.60
C ALA A 576 13.24 -20.45 29.99
N ALA A 577 12.76 -19.19 29.94
CA ALA A 577 11.36 -18.86 30.17
C ALA A 577 10.44 -19.34 29.04
N THR A 578 10.91 -19.31 27.79
CA THR A 578 10.20 -19.86 26.63
C THR A 578 10.12 -21.38 26.68
N GLU A 579 11.19 -22.06 27.09
CA GLU A 579 11.23 -23.52 27.25
C GLU A 579 10.28 -23.97 28.35
N ALA A 580 10.27 -23.29 29.50
CA ALA A 580 9.31 -23.55 30.57
C ALA A 580 7.83 -23.31 30.15
N ALA A 581 7.59 -22.40 29.20
CA ALA A 581 6.24 -22.12 28.68
C ALA A 581 5.80 -23.07 27.56
N PHE A 582 6.73 -23.69 26.83
CA PHE A 582 6.47 -24.55 25.67
C PHE A 582 7.36 -25.81 25.67
N PRO A 583 7.30 -26.67 26.71
CA PRO A 583 8.22 -27.81 26.85
C PRO A 583 8.17 -28.75 25.64
N ASP A 584 6.99 -29.01 25.08
CA ASP A 584 6.79 -29.89 23.92
C ASP A 584 7.44 -29.39 22.60
N ARG A 585 8.05 -28.19 22.60
CA ARG A 585 8.74 -27.60 21.46
C ARG A 585 10.27 -27.70 21.55
N PHE A 586 10.81 -28.10 22.71
CA PHE A 586 12.24 -28.28 22.96
C PHE A 586 12.53 -29.76 23.17
N PHE A 587 13.25 -30.36 22.22
CA PHE A 587 13.60 -31.78 22.29
C PHE A 587 15.05 -31.89 22.74
N ARG A 588 15.26 -32.56 23.87
CA ARG A 588 16.57 -32.88 24.44
C ARG A 588 16.89 -34.36 24.23
N ASP A 589 18.17 -34.69 24.18
CA ASP A 589 18.64 -36.08 24.17
C ASP A 589 18.63 -36.72 25.58
N GLY A 590 19.16 -37.94 25.69
CA GLY A 590 19.23 -38.67 26.96
C GLY A 590 20.20 -38.09 27.99
N ASP A 591 21.14 -37.24 27.55
CA ASP A 591 22.12 -36.57 28.40
C ASP A 591 21.66 -35.14 28.79
N GLY A 592 20.53 -34.68 28.23
CA GLY A 592 19.92 -33.39 28.52
C GLY A 592 20.34 -32.26 27.57
N THR A 593 21.09 -32.55 26.51
CA THR A 593 21.50 -31.58 25.48
C THR A 593 20.34 -31.24 24.57
N LEU A 594 20.15 -29.96 24.24
CA LEU A 594 19.11 -29.54 23.30
C LEU A 594 19.50 -29.92 21.86
N ILE A 595 18.69 -30.78 21.21
CA ILE A 595 18.96 -31.32 19.86
C ILE A 595 18.01 -30.76 18.78
N ARG A 596 16.80 -30.33 19.16
CA ARG A 596 15.82 -29.77 18.22
C ARG A 596 14.88 -28.75 18.87
N ILE A 597 14.56 -27.70 18.12
CA ILE A 597 13.49 -26.75 18.43
C ILE A 597 12.45 -26.73 17.32
N ASP A 598 11.18 -26.84 17.68
CA ASP A 598 10.05 -26.55 16.78
C ASP A 598 9.61 -25.09 16.90
N ALA A 599 10.06 -24.26 15.95
CA ALA A 599 9.85 -22.82 15.93
C ALA A 599 8.65 -22.37 15.06
N ARG A 600 7.71 -23.29 14.77
CA ARG A 600 6.46 -22.98 14.05
C ARG A 600 5.54 -22.05 14.85
N PRO A 601 4.68 -21.24 14.20
CA PRO A 601 3.83 -20.26 14.87
C PRO A 601 2.85 -20.88 15.88
N VAL A 602 2.48 -20.10 16.90
CA VAL A 602 1.60 -20.52 18.00
C VAL A 602 0.55 -19.45 18.32
N ASN A 603 -0.60 -19.86 18.84
CA ASN A 603 -1.58 -18.96 19.46
C ASN A 603 -1.10 -18.58 20.87
N TYR A 604 -0.95 -17.28 21.13
CA TYR A 604 -0.72 -16.74 22.46
C TYR A 604 -2.06 -16.60 23.20
N ALA A 605 -2.08 -16.57 24.53
CA ALA A 605 -3.34 -16.51 25.27
C ALA A 605 -4.19 -15.27 24.95
N LYS A 606 -3.58 -14.08 25.03
CA LYS A 606 -4.27 -12.78 24.86
C LYS A 606 -3.27 -11.67 24.53
N ARG A 607 -3.73 -10.67 23.77
CA ARG A 607 -3.11 -9.35 23.58
C ARG A 607 -4.18 -8.28 23.82
N GLU A 608 -3.84 -7.22 24.53
CA GLU A 608 -4.78 -6.13 24.84
C GLU A 608 -4.11 -4.77 24.59
N SER A 609 -4.89 -3.82 24.09
CA SER A 609 -4.46 -2.45 23.85
C SER A 609 -5.63 -1.51 24.18
N GLU A 610 -5.35 -0.49 24.99
CA GLU A 610 -6.28 0.58 25.33
C GLU A 610 -5.64 1.90 24.88
N GLN A 611 -6.38 2.71 24.13
CA GLN A 611 -5.88 3.96 23.59
C GLN A 611 -6.92 5.08 23.72
N ILE A 612 -6.46 6.25 24.17
CA ILE A 612 -7.17 7.52 24.00
C ILE A 612 -6.49 8.29 22.86
N ARG A 613 -7.27 8.74 21.87
CA ARG A 613 -6.86 9.70 20.84
C ARG A 613 -7.72 10.94 20.97
N TRP A 614 -7.11 12.12 20.99
CA TRP A 614 -7.84 13.38 20.95
C TRP A 614 -7.12 14.35 20.04
N GLY A 615 -7.86 15.32 19.51
CA GLY A 615 -7.31 16.34 18.64
C GLY A 615 -8.32 17.43 18.33
N PHE A 616 -7.87 18.47 17.66
CA PHE A 616 -8.73 19.51 17.12
C PHE A 616 -8.25 19.89 15.72
N ASN A 617 -9.20 20.10 14.83
CA ASN A 617 -8.97 20.68 13.51
C ASN A 617 -9.57 22.08 13.50
N TYR A 618 -8.84 23.06 12.98
CA TYR A 618 -9.32 24.42 12.76
C TYR A 618 -8.99 24.85 11.34
N SER A 619 -10.01 25.22 10.57
CA SER A 619 -9.86 25.76 9.21
C SER A 619 -10.44 27.18 9.16
N HIS A 620 -9.73 28.11 8.54
CA HIS A 620 -10.21 29.48 8.36
C HIS A 620 -9.71 30.08 7.05
N GLN A 621 -10.62 30.52 6.19
CA GLN A 621 -10.28 31.18 4.93
C GLN A 621 -9.83 32.62 5.20
N ILE A 622 -8.55 32.92 4.95
CA ILE A 622 -8.02 34.29 5.03
C ILE A 622 -8.23 35.01 3.70
N GLY A 623 -8.92 36.14 3.73
CA GLY A 623 -9.20 36.97 2.56
C GLY A 623 -10.64 36.85 2.06
N LYS A 624 -10.96 37.59 0.98
CA LYS A 624 -12.28 37.50 0.35
C LYS A 624 -12.29 36.29 -0.58
N THR A 625 -13.33 35.46 -0.49
CA THR A 625 -13.64 34.49 -1.56
C THR A 625 -13.59 35.22 -2.91
N PRO A 626 -12.87 34.70 -3.92
CA PRO A 626 -12.81 35.33 -5.23
C PRO A 626 -14.24 35.64 -5.72
N PRO A 627 -14.52 36.88 -6.17
CA PRO A 627 -15.87 37.23 -6.60
C PRO A 627 -16.26 36.29 -7.73
N ARG A 628 -17.37 35.56 -7.55
CA ARG A 628 -17.90 34.66 -8.58
C ARG A 628 -18.01 35.46 -9.89
N PRO A 629 -17.42 35.01 -11.01
CA PRO A 629 -17.59 35.71 -12.28
C PRO A 629 -19.08 35.75 -12.57
N THR A 630 -19.65 36.95 -12.63
CA THR A 630 -21.05 37.12 -13.03
C THR A 630 -21.11 36.83 -14.52
N PRO A 631 -21.90 35.84 -14.98
CA PRO A 631 -21.91 35.49 -16.40
C PRO A 631 -22.37 36.70 -17.20
N THR A 632 -21.64 37.04 -18.26
CA THR A 632 -21.94 38.25 -19.03
C THR A 632 -23.32 38.15 -19.69
N PRO A 633 -23.99 39.27 -20.00
CA PRO A 633 -25.25 39.25 -20.73
C PRO A 633 -25.15 38.48 -22.07
N GLU A 634 -23.98 38.51 -22.72
CA GLU A 634 -23.69 37.77 -23.94
C GLU A 634 -23.53 36.26 -23.68
N GLU A 635 -22.84 35.83 -22.61
CA GLU A 635 -22.78 34.42 -22.22
C GLU A 635 -24.17 33.85 -21.90
N MET A 636 -25.02 34.61 -21.19
CA MET A 636 -26.40 34.22 -20.93
C MET A 636 -27.23 34.13 -22.23
N GLN A 637 -26.98 34.98 -23.23
CA GLN A 637 -27.61 34.86 -24.55
C GLN A 637 -27.13 33.59 -25.27
N ARG A 638 -25.80 33.37 -25.38
CA ARG A 638 -25.22 32.15 -25.96
C ARG A 638 -25.64 30.86 -25.25
N TRP A 639 -26.00 30.92 -23.96
CA TRP A 639 -26.56 29.79 -23.20
C TRP A 639 -28.02 29.51 -23.56
N ARG A 640 -28.84 30.57 -23.73
CA ARG A 640 -30.24 30.44 -24.20
C ARG A 640 -30.33 29.98 -25.65
N GLU A 641 -29.47 30.50 -26.53
CA GLU A 641 -29.39 30.09 -27.94
C GLU A 641 -29.03 28.61 -28.08
N ARG A 642 -28.06 28.13 -27.28
CA ARG A 642 -27.69 26.69 -27.23
C ARG A 642 -28.80 25.79 -26.67
N GLN A 643 -29.73 26.31 -25.88
CA GLN A 643 -30.93 25.55 -25.46
C GLN A 643 -32.10 25.65 -26.43
N GLY A 644 -32.14 26.67 -27.29
CA GLY A 644 -33.18 26.84 -28.31
C GLY A 644 -33.04 25.91 -29.52
N GLN A 645 -31.82 25.46 -29.85
CA GLN A 645 -31.56 24.68 -31.07
C GLN A 645 -31.88 23.18 -30.97
N ASP A 646 -31.84 22.58 -29.77
CA ASP A 646 -32.20 21.16 -29.58
C ASP A 646 -33.73 20.89 -29.59
N GLY A 647 -34.55 21.94 -29.78
CA GLY A 647 -36.02 21.89 -29.66
C GLY A 647 -36.82 21.79 -30.96
N GLN A 648 -36.22 21.96 -32.14
CA GLN A 648 -36.95 22.00 -33.43
C GLN A 648 -36.48 20.91 -34.39
N GLY A 649 -36.97 19.69 -34.19
CA GLY A 649 -36.47 18.54 -34.95
C GLY A 649 -37.30 17.26 -35.00
N ARG A 650 -38.62 17.27 -34.71
CA ARG A 650 -39.58 16.21 -35.17
C ARG A 650 -41.06 16.48 -34.83
N GLN A 651 -41.75 17.13 -35.75
CA GLN A 651 -43.17 16.89 -36.08
C GLN A 651 -43.24 17.03 -37.61
N GLY A 652 -43.75 16.11 -38.43
CA GLY A 652 -44.22 14.74 -38.24
C GLY A 652 -44.91 14.30 -39.55
N GLN A 653 -45.03 13.00 -39.86
CA GLN A 653 -46.00 12.35 -40.76
C GLN A 653 -45.56 10.92 -41.13
N GLY A 654 -46.52 10.01 -41.36
CA GLY A 654 -46.28 8.65 -41.89
C GLY A 654 -47.01 7.54 -41.12
N GLN A 655 -48.26 7.24 -41.50
CA GLN A 655 -49.01 6.08 -41.00
C GLN A 655 -48.66 4.80 -41.79
N GLY A 656 -48.81 3.62 -41.16
CA GLY A 656 -48.77 2.32 -41.85
C GLY A 656 -49.13 1.17 -40.92
N GLN A 657 -50.21 0.44 -41.22
CA GLN A 657 -50.67 -0.73 -40.46
C GLN A 657 -50.07 -2.05 -41.01
N GLY A 658 -49.96 -3.09 -40.18
CA GLY A 658 -49.64 -4.45 -40.62
C GLY A 658 -49.77 -5.47 -39.48
N GLN A 659 -50.50 -6.57 -39.72
CA GLN A 659 -50.82 -7.60 -38.71
C GLN A 659 -50.04 -8.91 -38.92
N ALA A 660 -49.77 -9.58 -37.78
CA ALA A 660 -49.85 -11.03 -37.52
C ALA A 660 -49.07 -12.10 -38.34
N GLN A 661 -48.50 -13.04 -37.54
CA GLN A 661 -48.38 -14.50 -37.73
C GLN A 661 -47.25 -15.14 -38.59
N ALA A 662 -46.26 -15.63 -37.83
CA ALA A 662 -45.92 -17.07 -37.64
C ALA A 662 -45.07 -17.88 -38.66
N ALA A 663 -44.09 -18.59 -38.07
CA ALA A 663 -43.64 -19.97 -38.34
C ALA A 663 -42.27 -20.23 -39.05
N GLN A 664 -41.31 -20.62 -38.18
CA GLN A 664 -40.41 -21.79 -38.27
C GLN A 664 -39.16 -21.83 -39.20
N GLY A 665 -38.01 -22.00 -38.54
CA GLY A 665 -36.86 -22.81 -38.98
C GLY A 665 -35.64 -22.02 -39.52
N GLN A 666 -34.39 -22.43 -39.30
CA GLN A 666 -33.80 -23.33 -38.29
C GLN A 666 -32.25 -23.16 -38.33
N GLN A 667 -31.55 -23.38 -37.19
CA GLN A 667 -30.08 -23.55 -37.08
C GLN A 667 -29.21 -22.28 -37.35
N GLY A 668 -28.23 -21.91 -36.52
CA GLY A 668 -27.81 -22.43 -35.21
C GLY A 668 -26.52 -21.76 -34.71
N GLN A 669 -26.10 -22.09 -33.47
CA GLN A 669 -24.79 -21.80 -32.84
C GLN A 669 -24.51 -20.29 -32.51
N THR A 670 -23.89 -19.88 -31.39
CA THR A 670 -23.36 -20.56 -30.17
C THR A 670 -23.08 -19.49 -29.09
N GLN A 671 -23.19 -19.84 -27.78
CA GLN A 671 -22.31 -19.47 -26.63
C GLN A 671 -21.97 -17.96 -26.35
N THR A 672 -21.80 -17.43 -25.13
CA THR A 672 -21.84 -17.91 -23.73
C THR A 672 -21.96 -16.72 -22.74
N ALA A 673 -22.16 -17.02 -21.45
CA ALA A 673 -22.06 -16.14 -20.27
C ALA A 673 -20.81 -15.23 -20.26
N ASP A 674 -20.84 -13.98 -19.78
CA ASP A 674 -21.11 -13.41 -18.42
C ASP A 674 -19.81 -13.24 -17.58
N GLY A 675 -19.88 -12.40 -16.55
CA GLY A 675 -18.76 -11.66 -15.93
C GLY A 675 -17.54 -12.45 -15.43
N SER A 676 -16.39 -11.78 -15.52
CA SER A 676 -15.20 -11.98 -14.70
C SER A 676 -15.50 -11.71 -13.21
N THR A 677 -14.70 -12.29 -12.29
CA THR A 677 -14.97 -12.27 -10.84
C THR A 677 -13.72 -12.42 -9.95
N GLN A 678 -12.59 -11.76 -10.26
CA GLN A 678 -11.44 -11.72 -9.33
C GLN A 678 -11.63 -10.75 -8.18
N PRO A 679 -11.15 -11.20 -7.02
CA PRO A 679 -9.98 -10.31 -5.38
C PRO A 679 -8.48 -10.62 -5.19
N PRO A 680 -7.87 -10.46 -3.99
CA PRO A 680 -7.14 -9.25 -3.66
C PRO A 680 -5.64 -9.51 -3.40
N GLY A 681 -4.77 -8.70 -4.00
CA GLY A 681 -3.36 -8.65 -3.60
C GLY A 681 -3.16 -8.22 -2.13
N MET A 682 -1.90 -8.08 -1.69
CA MET A 682 -1.60 -7.54 -0.35
C MET A 682 -0.37 -6.61 -0.30
N ASP A 683 -0.68 -5.32 -0.21
CA ASP A 683 -0.14 -4.33 0.74
C ASP A 683 1.26 -4.56 1.37
N LEU A 684 2.24 -3.74 0.97
CA LEU A 684 3.45 -3.43 1.75
C LEU A 684 4.01 -2.05 1.37
N LEU A 685 3.86 -1.04 2.23
CA LEU A 685 4.77 0.11 2.26
C LEU A 685 4.70 0.90 3.58
N GLN A 686 5.80 0.86 4.35
CA GLN A 686 6.02 1.74 5.49
C GLN A 686 7.48 2.17 5.51
N GLY A 687 7.72 3.47 5.33
CA GLY A 687 9.05 4.07 5.49
C GLY A 687 9.33 5.20 4.50
N LEU A 688 9.29 6.44 5.01
CA LEU A 688 10.27 7.51 4.79
C LEU A 688 9.68 8.86 5.22
N GLN A 689 10.20 9.43 6.31
CA GLN A 689 10.28 10.88 6.50
C GLN A 689 11.35 11.18 7.57
N ARG A 690 12.32 12.02 7.22
CA ARG A 690 13.29 12.62 8.16
C ARG A 690 12.91 14.08 8.35
N GLN A 691 12.95 14.56 9.58
CA GLN A 691 13.06 15.99 9.90
C GLN A 691 14.21 16.16 10.90
N GLY A 692 15.03 17.19 10.71
CA GLY A 692 16.16 17.49 11.59
C GLY A 692 15.72 18.36 12.78
N GLY A 693 16.30 18.09 13.95
CA GLY A 693 16.14 18.91 15.14
C GLY A 693 17.15 18.50 16.20
N GLU A 694 18.01 19.43 16.63
CA GLU A 694 18.98 19.18 17.70
C GLU A 694 18.27 19.04 19.05
N GLN A 695 18.48 17.92 19.75
CA GLN A 695 18.26 17.84 21.19
C GLN A 695 19.27 16.92 21.85
N ARG A 696 19.96 17.45 22.87
CA ARG A 696 20.89 16.68 23.72
C ARG A 696 20.10 15.82 24.69
N SER A 697 20.36 14.52 24.67
CA SER A 697 20.13 13.59 25.78
C SER A 697 21.24 12.53 25.68
N GLY A 698 21.96 12.14 26.74
CA GLY A 698 21.55 12.15 28.14
C GLY A 698 21.18 10.73 28.61
N GLY A 699 21.95 9.72 28.17
CA GLY A 699 21.72 8.32 28.47
C GLY A 699 22.78 7.76 29.42
N ASP A 700 22.49 7.79 30.72
CA ASP A 700 23.15 6.92 31.68
C ASP A 700 22.83 5.45 31.33
N ASN A 701 23.85 4.62 31.15
CA ASN A 701 23.68 3.18 31.16
C ASN A 701 24.87 2.55 31.90
N ALA A 702 24.66 2.29 33.19
CA ALA A 702 25.65 1.74 34.10
C ALA A 702 25.36 0.27 34.43
N ASN A 703 26.39 -0.42 34.92
CA ASN A 703 26.43 -1.82 35.38
C ASN A 703 26.34 -2.92 34.30
N ALA A 704 27.09 -4.02 34.41
CA ALA A 704 28.24 -4.29 35.29
C ALA A 704 29.07 -5.47 34.74
N GLN A 705 30.39 -5.42 34.89
CA GLN A 705 31.24 -6.61 34.85
C GLN A 705 31.55 -7.05 36.29
N PRO A 706 31.55 -8.37 36.59
CA PRO A 706 31.81 -8.86 37.93
C PRO A 706 33.29 -8.79 38.31
N SER A 707 33.54 -8.44 39.56
CA SER A 707 34.86 -8.41 40.19
C SER A 707 35.43 -9.81 40.45
N SER A 708 36.73 -9.99 40.22
CA SER A 708 37.56 -10.94 40.97
C SER A 708 38.83 -10.25 41.48
N ASP A 709 39.35 -10.77 42.60
CA ASP A 709 40.23 -10.06 43.54
C ASP A 709 41.71 -10.48 43.40
N GLN A 710 42.60 -9.73 44.06
CA GLN A 710 44.03 -9.99 44.33
C GLN A 710 44.99 -9.73 43.15
N THR A 711 45.82 -8.68 43.22
CA THR A 711 47.06 -8.78 44.01
C THR A 711 47.60 -7.41 44.47
N ARG A 712 48.30 -7.41 45.62
CA ARG A 712 48.94 -6.23 46.22
C ARG A 712 50.35 -6.01 45.66
N THR A 713 50.69 -4.77 45.29
CA THR A 713 52.02 -4.20 45.55
C THR A 713 51.93 -2.68 45.77
N ALA A 714 52.90 -2.11 46.50
CA ALA A 714 52.87 -0.75 47.02
C ALA A 714 53.38 0.33 46.04
N GLY A 715 53.10 1.60 46.37
CA GLY A 715 53.72 2.78 45.73
C GLY A 715 53.17 4.09 46.30
N ASP A 716 53.95 4.77 47.14
CA ASP A 716 53.63 6.10 47.66
C ASP A 716 53.59 7.17 46.55
N GLN A 717 52.71 8.17 46.66
CA GLN A 717 53.11 9.55 46.98
C GLN A 717 51.90 10.51 47.08
N ALA A 718 52.12 11.68 47.67
CA ALA A 718 51.10 12.57 48.21
C ALA A 718 51.04 13.95 47.53
N SER A 719 50.10 14.79 48.00
CA SER A 719 49.99 16.26 47.78
C SER A 719 49.45 16.67 46.39
N SER A 720 48.78 17.83 46.22
CA SER A 720 48.27 18.86 47.15
C SER A 720 47.34 19.84 46.44
N GLY A 721 46.39 20.46 47.17
CA GLY A 721 45.76 21.75 46.84
C GLY A 721 44.69 21.71 45.74
N GLY A 722 43.56 22.43 45.81
CA GLY A 722 43.01 23.24 46.90
C GLY A 722 43.06 24.76 46.68
N ASP A 723 42.04 25.32 46.00
CA ASP A 723 41.33 26.57 46.31
C ASP A 723 40.14 26.71 45.33
N ARG A 724 38.91 27.04 45.75
CA ARG A 724 38.32 28.40 45.86
C ARG A 724 38.50 29.25 44.58
N GLY A 725 37.47 29.89 44.00
CA GLY A 725 36.16 30.29 44.49
C GLY A 725 35.35 31.03 43.38
N PRO A 726 34.20 31.68 43.69
CA PRO A 726 33.06 31.73 42.77
C PRO A 726 32.65 33.10 42.19
N GLY A 727 31.80 33.05 41.16
CA GLY A 727 30.98 34.14 40.61
C GLY A 727 30.56 33.80 39.17
N GLY A 728 29.35 34.04 38.66
CA GLY A 728 28.18 34.75 39.21
C GLY A 728 27.70 35.82 38.21
N GLY A 729 26.46 35.73 37.71
CA GLY A 729 25.85 36.80 36.89
C GLY A 729 24.88 36.35 35.81
N ASP A 730 23.61 36.76 35.94
CA ASP A 730 22.56 36.66 34.92
C ASP A 730 22.89 37.40 33.61
N ARG A 731 22.26 36.97 32.50
CA ARG A 731 21.28 37.77 31.72
C ARG A 731 20.81 37.11 30.41
N GLY A 732 19.50 36.85 30.35
CA GLY A 732 18.60 37.42 29.32
C GLY A 732 18.65 36.92 27.85
N PRO A 733 17.52 37.00 27.10
CA PRO A 733 17.35 36.25 25.84
C PRO A 733 17.17 37.12 24.59
N GLY A 734 17.14 36.48 23.41
CA GLY A 734 16.57 37.04 22.16
C GLY A 734 17.15 36.41 20.90
N GLY A 735 16.29 35.87 20.03
CA GLY A 735 16.63 35.23 18.76
C GLY A 735 15.58 34.21 18.35
#